data_AF-A0A7K7NNX9-F1
#
_entry.id   AF-A0A7K7NNX9-F1
#
_cell.length_a   1.000
_cell.length_b   1.000
_cell.length_c   1.000
_cell.angle_alpha   90.00
_cell.angle_beta   90.00
_cell.angle_gamma   90.00
#
_symmetry.space_group_name_H-M   'P 1'
#
loop_
_entity.id
_entity.type
_entity.pdbx_description
1 polymer ?
#
loop_
_entity_poly.entity_id
_entity_poly.type
_entity_poly.pdbx_seq_one_letter_code
_entity_poly.pdbx_strand_id
1 'polypeptide(L)'
;EVGAWTYHYSDQGDYTWEQARNYCQTFFTDLVAIQNKQEIEYLNETLPFHGRYYWIGIRKLGGTWTWVGTRKALTKEAENWADGEPNNRRSNQDCVEIYIKRQWESGKWNDEPCSRKKKALCYRASCQPFPCSQRGECVETIGSYRCECYPGFHGPECEDVVQCTKLEPKGVTMNCSHPYGDFSYNSTCVFGCQEGFERRGVGMLRCLPSQQWSADTPTCTAITCPVLSAPDQGELNCSHLHGDFAFGSTCAFSCQTGFALMGSESRECTAMGTWTGDAPRCEAITCPVLSAPDQGELNCSHLHGDFAFGSTCAFSCQTGFALMGSESRECTAMGTWMGDAPRCEAIACPVLSAPDQGELNCSHLHGDFAFGSTCAFSCQTGFALMGSESRECTAMGTWTGDSPHCEAITCPVLSAPDRGELNCSHLHGDFTFGSTCAFSCQTGFALTGPGSRECMAMGTWTGDAPHCEAITCPVLSAPDRGELNCSHLHGDFAFGSTCAFSCQTGFALMGSGSRECTVTGTWTGDAPHCEAITCPVLSAPDQGELNCSHLHGDFAFGSTCAFSCQTGFALMGSEGRKCTAVGTWTGDAPRCEGRAAAQGITGLGLTLGSIACPVLSAPDRGELNCSHLHGDFAFGSTCAFSCQTGFVLMGSESRECTATGTWTGDAPQCKAISCPVLDSPSRGQLSCSHVHGNFTYNSTCTFSCEEGFVRMGAEVLWCAATGNWTRHPPVCAG
;
A
#
# COMPACT_ATOMS: atom_id res chain seq x y z
N GLU A 1 -50.72 -118.36 19.57
CA GLU A 1 -50.30 -119.34 18.56
C GLU A 1 -51.00 -118.99 17.26
N VAL A 2 -50.25 -118.80 16.17
CA VAL A 2 -50.83 -118.60 14.84
C VAL A 2 -51.28 -119.97 14.34
N GLY A 3 -52.53 -120.08 13.89
CA GLY A 3 -53.07 -121.33 13.36
C GLY A 3 -52.34 -121.70 12.07
N ALA A 4 -51.43 -122.67 12.15
CA ALA A 4 -50.66 -123.21 11.04
C ALA A 4 -51.54 -123.63 9.85
N TRP A 5 -50.98 -123.50 8.64
CA TRP A 5 -51.52 -124.19 7.48
C TRP A 5 -51.50 -125.70 7.79
N THR A 6 -52.69 -126.27 7.95
CA THR A 6 -52.89 -127.65 8.39
C THR A 6 -53.65 -128.46 7.36
N TYR A 7 -53.24 -129.71 7.20
CA TYR A 7 -53.86 -130.67 6.30
C TYR A 7 -54.70 -131.65 7.11
N HIS A 8 -55.89 -131.94 6.61
CA HIS A 8 -56.89 -132.74 7.28
C HIS A 8 -57.48 -133.73 6.29
N TYR A 9 -57.91 -134.91 6.73
CA TYR A 9 -58.55 -135.87 5.85
C TYR A 9 -59.89 -136.36 6.42
N SER A 10 -60.76 -136.86 5.55
CA SER A 10 -62.11 -137.24 5.95
C SER A 10 -62.15 -138.53 6.76
N ASP A 11 -62.57 -138.47 8.02
CA ASP A 11 -62.61 -139.65 8.91
C ASP A 11 -63.68 -140.68 8.51
N GLN A 12 -64.93 -140.23 8.29
CA GLN A 12 -66.12 -141.09 8.20
C GLN A 12 -66.42 -141.66 6.79
N GLY A 13 -65.40 -142.28 6.17
CA GLY A 13 -65.54 -143.07 4.94
C GLY A 13 -64.90 -142.45 3.70
N ASP A 14 -65.37 -142.89 2.53
CA ASP A 14 -64.86 -142.54 1.20
C ASP A 14 -65.92 -141.82 0.36
N TYR A 15 -65.51 -140.77 -0.35
CA TYR A 15 -66.34 -139.81 -1.05
C TYR A 15 -66.01 -139.72 -2.54
N THR A 16 -66.99 -139.40 -3.39
CA THR A 16 -66.70 -138.93 -4.76
C THR A 16 -65.96 -137.60 -4.72
N TRP A 17 -65.27 -137.18 -5.79
CA TRP A 17 -64.45 -135.96 -5.73
C TRP A 17 -65.28 -134.71 -5.37
N GLU A 18 -66.49 -134.56 -5.92
CA GLU A 18 -67.40 -133.45 -5.57
C GLU A 18 -67.87 -133.52 -4.10
N GLN A 19 -68.12 -134.72 -3.58
CA GLN A 19 -68.46 -134.91 -2.16
C GLN A 19 -67.26 -134.61 -1.24
N ALA A 20 -66.05 -135.00 -1.66
CA ALA A 20 -64.81 -134.71 -0.96
C ALA A 20 -64.53 -133.21 -0.92
N ARG A 21 -64.78 -132.50 -2.03
CA ARG A 21 -64.68 -131.05 -2.09
C ARG A 21 -65.67 -130.36 -1.16
N ASN A 22 -66.93 -130.73 -1.23
CA ASN A 22 -67.97 -130.14 -0.37
C ASN A 22 -67.65 -130.37 1.12
N TYR A 23 -67.15 -131.55 1.48
CA TYR A 23 -66.64 -131.83 2.83
C TYR A 23 -65.51 -130.86 3.22
N CYS A 24 -64.48 -130.71 2.37
CA CYS A 24 -63.36 -129.82 2.66
C CYS A 24 -63.77 -128.34 2.77
N GLN A 25 -64.70 -127.86 1.94
CA GLN A 25 -65.21 -126.49 2.01
C GLN A 25 -66.16 -126.25 3.20
N THR A 26 -66.80 -127.29 3.73
CA THR A 26 -67.70 -127.19 4.89
C THR A 26 -66.92 -127.09 6.21
N PHE A 27 -65.81 -127.83 6.34
CA PHE A 27 -65.06 -127.96 7.60
C PHE A 27 -63.67 -127.29 7.60
N PHE A 28 -63.13 -126.98 6.42
CA PHE A 28 -61.79 -126.41 6.22
C PHE A 28 -61.84 -125.32 5.12
N THR A 29 -60.75 -125.04 4.41
CA THR A 29 -60.73 -124.04 3.32
C THR A 29 -61.19 -124.64 1.99
N ASP A 30 -60.51 -125.67 1.46
CA ASP A 30 -60.93 -126.46 0.29
C ASP A 30 -60.13 -127.78 0.25
N LEU A 31 -60.27 -128.58 -0.82
CA LEU A 31 -59.34 -129.66 -1.14
C LEU A 31 -57.91 -129.11 -1.30
N VAL A 32 -56.91 -129.88 -0.87
CA VAL A 32 -55.50 -129.47 -0.82
C VAL A 32 -54.99 -128.92 -2.17
N ALA A 33 -54.29 -127.79 -2.09
CA ALA A 33 -53.69 -127.09 -3.21
C ALA A 33 -52.16 -127.07 -3.05
N ILE A 34 -51.50 -128.09 -3.59
CA ILE A 34 -50.07 -128.35 -3.34
C ILE A 34 -49.20 -127.35 -4.12
N GLN A 35 -48.30 -126.66 -3.42
CA GLN A 35 -47.45 -125.59 -3.97
C GLN A 35 -46.08 -126.07 -4.43
N ASN A 36 -45.50 -127.09 -3.79
CA ASN A 36 -44.13 -127.54 -4.05
C ASN A 36 -43.91 -129.02 -3.64
N LYS A 37 -42.73 -129.58 -3.97
CA LYS A 37 -42.40 -130.99 -3.67
C LYS A 37 -42.24 -131.29 -2.18
N GLN A 38 -41.79 -130.34 -1.35
CA GLN A 38 -41.64 -130.55 0.09
C GLN A 38 -43.00 -130.76 0.76
N GLU A 39 -44.04 -130.09 0.27
CA GLU A 39 -45.43 -130.32 0.71
C GLU A 39 -45.91 -131.74 0.34
N ILE A 40 -45.52 -132.28 -0.81
CA ILE A 40 -45.84 -133.66 -1.21
C ILE A 40 -45.14 -134.67 -0.29
N GLU A 41 -43.86 -134.46 -0.01
CA GLU A 41 -43.09 -135.29 0.91
C GLU A 41 -43.73 -135.27 2.30
N TYR A 42 -44.04 -134.08 2.83
CA TYR A 42 -44.74 -133.91 4.09
C TYR A 42 -46.10 -134.63 4.13
N LEU A 43 -46.94 -134.48 3.10
CA LEU A 43 -48.23 -135.16 2.99
C LEU A 43 -48.05 -136.68 2.95
N ASN A 44 -47.06 -137.17 2.20
CA ASN A 44 -46.77 -138.59 2.07
C ASN A 44 -46.17 -139.20 3.35
N GLU A 45 -45.44 -138.44 4.17
CA GLU A 45 -44.93 -138.86 5.47
C GLU A 45 -46.01 -138.84 6.56
N THR A 46 -46.84 -137.79 6.61
CA THR A 46 -47.79 -137.57 7.71
C THR A 46 -49.09 -138.35 7.56
N LEU A 47 -49.64 -138.47 6.35
CA LEU A 47 -50.92 -139.14 6.14
C LEU A 47 -50.82 -140.67 6.28
N PRO A 48 -51.84 -141.38 6.80
CA PRO A 48 -51.83 -142.84 6.86
C PRO A 48 -52.02 -143.47 5.48
N PHE A 49 -51.56 -144.71 5.31
CA PHE A 49 -51.84 -145.48 4.09
C PHE A 49 -53.35 -145.78 3.99
N HIS A 50 -53.92 -145.60 2.80
CA HIS A 50 -55.32 -145.92 2.53
C HIS A 50 -55.48 -146.67 1.20
N GLY A 51 -56.13 -147.84 1.22
CA GLY A 51 -56.23 -148.74 0.07
C GLY A 51 -57.04 -148.22 -1.13
N ARG A 52 -57.69 -147.06 -1.02
CA ARG A 52 -58.32 -146.33 -2.13
C ARG A 52 -57.74 -144.94 -2.38
N TYR A 53 -56.63 -144.61 -1.71
CA TYR A 53 -55.93 -143.32 -1.81
C TYR A 53 -56.80 -142.11 -1.40
N TYR A 54 -56.32 -140.91 -1.74
CA TYR A 54 -56.87 -139.61 -1.34
C TYR A 54 -57.12 -138.73 -2.56
N TRP A 55 -58.22 -137.98 -2.57
CA TRP A 55 -58.51 -136.92 -3.55
C TRP A 55 -57.75 -135.64 -3.22
N ILE A 56 -57.10 -135.05 -4.22
CA ILE A 56 -56.47 -133.72 -4.13
C ILE A 56 -57.22 -132.67 -4.96
N GLY A 57 -56.98 -131.40 -4.66
CA GLY A 57 -57.74 -130.27 -5.19
C GLY A 57 -57.38 -129.84 -6.62
N ILE A 58 -56.75 -130.69 -7.41
CA ILE A 58 -56.39 -130.37 -8.81
C ILE A 58 -57.40 -131.01 -9.76
N ARG A 59 -57.86 -130.21 -10.73
CA ARG A 59 -58.83 -130.62 -11.75
C ARG A 59 -58.43 -130.05 -13.11
N LYS A 60 -58.77 -130.75 -14.19
CA LYS A 60 -58.59 -130.23 -15.56
C LYS A 60 -59.70 -129.25 -15.90
N LEU A 61 -59.35 -127.97 -16.04
CA LEU A 61 -60.28 -126.88 -16.36
C LEU A 61 -59.79 -126.19 -17.65
N GLY A 62 -60.61 -126.19 -18.70
CA GLY A 62 -60.26 -125.57 -19.99
C GLY A 62 -59.00 -126.16 -20.64
N GLY A 63 -58.66 -127.42 -20.34
CA GLY A 63 -57.44 -128.09 -20.82
C GLY A 63 -56.25 -127.99 -19.85
N THR A 64 -56.27 -127.06 -18.89
CA THR A 64 -55.17 -126.80 -17.94
C THR A 64 -55.45 -127.44 -16.57
N TRP A 65 -54.44 -128.07 -15.97
CA TRP A 65 -54.52 -128.55 -14.58
C TRP A 65 -54.47 -127.37 -13.62
N THR A 66 -55.52 -127.21 -12.81
CA THR A 66 -55.73 -126.03 -11.96
C THR A 66 -56.15 -126.46 -10.56
N TRP A 67 -55.55 -125.83 -9.54
CA TRP A 67 -55.92 -126.01 -8.14
C TRP A 67 -57.23 -125.28 -7.84
N VAL A 68 -58.29 -126.03 -7.54
CA VAL A 68 -59.65 -125.47 -7.47
C VAL A 68 -59.89 -124.56 -6.26
N GLY A 69 -59.12 -124.73 -5.18
CA GLY A 69 -59.19 -123.92 -3.96
C GLY A 69 -58.48 -122.55 -4.07
N THR A 70 -57.34 -122.50 -4.77
CA THR A 70 -56.55 -121.25 -4.93
C THR A 70 -56.76 -120.57 -6.28
N ARG A 71 -57.42 -121.24 -7.24
CA ARG A 71 -57.57 -120.86 -8.65
C ARG A 71 -56.23 -120.67 -9.39
N LYS A 72 -55.11 -121.12 -8.83
CA LYS A 72 -53.79 -121.09 -9.46
C LYS A 72 -53.62 -122.30 -10.38
N ALA A 73 -53.01 -122.09 -11.55
CA ALA A 73 -52.59 -123.17 -12.43
C ALA A 73 -51.48 -124.02 -11.76
N LEU A 74 -51.33 -125.29 -12.18
CA LEU A 74 -50.24 -126.14 -11.73
C LEU A 74 -48.88 -125.55 -12.10
N THR A 75 -48.00 -125.41 -11.11
CA THR A 75 -46.60 -125.03 -11.32
C THR A 75 -45.73 -126.27 -11.56
N LYS A 76 -44.63 -126.12 -12.32
CA LYS A 76 -43.61 -127.18 -12.48
C LYS A 76 -42.94 -127.58 -11.16
N GLU A 77 -43.00 -126.70 -10.16
CA GLU A 77 -42.48 -126.93 -8.80
C GLU A 77 -43.37 -127.88 -7.99
N ALA A 78 -44.68 -127.90 -8.23
CA ALA A 78 -45.62 -128.81 -7.58
C ALA A 78 -45.83 -130.11 -8.38
N GLU A 79 -45.60 -130.12 -9.69
CA GLU A 79 -45.93 -131.23 -10.58
C GLU A 79 -45.30 -132.58 -10.17
N ASN A 80 -46.14 -133.60 -9.94
CA ASN A 80 -45.69 -134.92 -9.48
C ASN A 80 -46.54 -136.11 -9.95
N TRP A 81 -46.79 -136.22 -11.25
CA TRP A 81 -47.46 -137.38 -11.85
C TRP A 81 -46.68 -138.69 -11.69
N ALA A 82 -47.41 -139.81 -11.71
CA ALA A 82 -46.89 -141.17 -11.82
C ALA A 82 -46.44 -141.50 -13.26
N ASP A 83 -45.65 -142.56 -13.43
CA ASP A 83 -45.10 -142.96 -14.72
C ASP A 83 -46.22 -143.39 -15.69
N GLY A 84 -46.39 -142.61 -16.76
CA GLY A 84 -47.44 -142.80 -17.76
C GLY A 84 -48.74 -142.04 -17.47
N GLU A 85 -48.82 -141.29 -16.37
CA GLU A 85 -49.95 -140.41 -16.03
C GLU A 85 -49.65 -138.94 -16.35
N PRO A 86 -50.66 -138.08 -16.61
CA PRO A 86 -52.09 -138.40 -16.66
C PRO A 86 -52.52 -139.02 -18.00
N ASN A 87 -53.22 -140.15 -17.96
CA ASN A 87 -53.51 -140.98 -19.14
C ASN A 87 -54.93 -140.82 -19.74
N ASN A 88 -55.86 -140.18 -19.04
CA ASN A 88 -57.27 -139.97 -19.44
C ASN A 88 -57.98 -141.22 -20.02
N ARG A 89 -57.78 -142.38 -19.39
CA ARG A 89 -58.45 -143.65 -19.72
C ARG A 89 -59.96 -143.49 -19.77
N ARG A 90 -60.53 -143.92 -20.90
CA ARG A 90 -61.97 -143.84 -21.24
C ARG A 90 -62.52 -142.41 -21.36
N SER A 91 -61.67 -141.40 -21.52
CA SER A 91 -62.06 -140.00 -21.76
C SER A 91 -62.98 -139.40 -20.68
N ASN A 92 -62.77 -139.78 -19.41
CA ASN A 92 -63.61 -139.39 -18.28
C ASN A 92 -62.83 -139.35 -16.95
N GLN A 93 -61.61 -138.80 -16.99
CA GLN A 93 -60.73 -138.65 -15.83
C GLN A 93 -60.25 -137.20 -15.71
N ASP A 94 -61.04 -136.37 -15.00
CA ASP A 94 -60.69 -134.96 -14.76
C ASP A 94 -60.26 -134.68 -13.30
N CYS A 95 -60.38 -135.68 -12.41
CA CYS A 95 -60.11 -135.58 -10.98
C CYS A 95 -58.86 -136.39 -10.61
N VAL A 96 -58.09 -135.92 -9.63
CA VAL A 96 -56.74 -136.46 -9.37
C VAL A 96 -56.59 -136.97 -7.95
N GLU A 97 -56.00 -138.16 -7.83
CA GLU A 97 -55.65 -138.80 -6.58
C GLU A 97 -54.14 -138.72 -6.28
N ILE A 98 -53.77 -138.91 -5.01
CA ILE A 98 -52.37 -138.99 -4.55
C ILE A 98 -52.08 -140.32 -3.85
N TYR A 99 -50.98 -140.97 -4.24
CA TYR A 99 -50.53 -142.27 -3.76
C TYR A 99 -49.79 -142.20 -2.41
N ILE A 100 -50.48 -141.82 -1.34
CA ILE A 100 -49.94 -141.82 0.02
C ILE A 100 -49.46 -143.22 0.42
N LYS A 101 -48.16 -143.34 0.78
CA LYS A 101 -47.50 -144.55 1.30
C LYS A 101 -47.70 -145.82 0.45
N ARG A 102 -47.79 -145.68 -0.87
CA ARG A 102 -47.89 -146.79 -1.82
C ARG A 102 -46.52 -147.48 -1.96
N GLN A 103 -46.50 -148.82 -2.07
CA GLN A 103 -45.26 -149.61 -2.17
C GLN A 103 -44.37 -149.25 -3.37
N TRP A 104 -44.96 -148.76 -4.45
CA TRP A 104 -44.29 -148.14 -5.59
C TRP A 104 -44.94 -146.79 -5.86
N GLU A 105 -44.16 -145.83 -6.36
CA GLU A 105 -44.66 -144.49 -6.74
C GLU A 105 -45.38 -143.73 -5.61
N SER A 106 -44.84 -143.80 -4.39
CA SER A 106 -45.37 -143.06 -3.25
C SER A 106 -45.35 -141.55 -3.48
N GLY A 107 -46.42 -140.85 -3.08
CA GLY A 107 -46.61 -139.41 -3.27
C GLY A 107 -46.93 -138.98 -4.70
N LYS A 108 -46.88 -139.89 -5.68
CA LYS A 108 -47.23 -139.59 -7.09
C LYS A 108 -48.73 -139.44 -7.31
N TRP A 109 -49.10 -138.79 -8.41
CA TRP A 109 -50.49 -138.49 -8.78
C TRP A 109 -50.98 -139.26 -10.00
N ASN A 110 -52.30 -139.48 -10.06
CA ASN A 110 -52.99 -140.17 -11.13
C ASN A 110 -54.36 -139.53 -11.40
N ASP A 111 -54.78 -139.43 -12.66
CA ASP A 111 -56.13 -139.02 -13.01
C ASP A 111 -57.11 -140.22 -12.97
N GLU A 112 -58.29 -140.01 -12.40
CA GLU A 112 -59.28 -141.04 -12.11
C GLU A 112 -60.70 -140.46 -12.28
N PRO A 113 -61.71 -141.25 -12.69
CA PRO A 113 -63.07 -140.74 -12.80
C PRO A 113 -63.58 -140.26 -11.45
N CYS A 114 -64.08 -139.03 -11.42
CA CYS A 114 -64.54 -138.33 -10.22
C CYS A 114 -65.61 -139.08 -9.40
N SER A 115 -66.26 -140.09 -10.01
CA SER A 115 -67.26 -140.98 -9.40
C SER A 115 -66.67 -142.08 -8.51
N ARG A 116 -65.34 -142.31 -8.51
CA ARG A 116 -64.68 -143.20 -7.55
C ARG A 116 -64.77 -142.63 -6.14
N LYS A 117 -64.82 -143.53 -5.15
CA LYS A 117 -64.84 -143.16 -3.73
C LYS A 117 -63.44 -143.28 -3.13
N LYS A 118 -62.93 -142.17 -2.58
CA LYS A 118 -61.60 -142.05 -1.94
C LYS A 118 -61.69 -141.12 -0.71
N LYS A 119 -60.64 -141.03 0.10
CA LYS A 119 -60.56 -140.07 1.22
C LYS A 119 -60.47 -138.64 0.69
N ALA A 120 -61.17 -137.68 1.30
CA ALA A 120 -60.94 -136.27 1.01
C ALA A 120 -59.65 -135.81 1.68
N LEU A 121 -58.79 -135.06 1.00
CA LEU A 121 -57.62 -134.39 1.60
C LEU A 121 -57.79 -132.87 1.48
N CYS A 122 -57.99 -132.24 2.63
CA CYS A 122 -58.37 -130.85 2.81
C CYS A 122 -57.22 -130.02 3.37
N TYR A 123 -57.29 -128.70 3.22
CA TYR A 123 -56.37 -127.77 3.88
C TYR A 123 -57.10 -126.60 4.55
N ARG A 124 -56.42 -125.93 5.49
CA ARG A 124 -56.88 -124.69 6.14
C ARG A 124 -55.80 -123.61 6.04
N ALA A 125 -56.13 -122.42 5.51
CA ALA A 125 -55.20 -121.30 5.31
C ALA A 125 -55.01 -120.39 6.54
N SER A 126 -53.93 -119.59 6.58
CA SER A 126 -53.50 -118.82 7.76
C SER A 126 -53.55 -117.29 7.56
N CYS A 127 -53.22 -116.75 6.38
CA CYS A 127 -53.37 -115.32 6.10
C CYS A 127 -54.86 -114.90 6.14
N GLN A 128 -55.18 -113.96 7.02
CA GLN A 128 -56.51 -113.32 7.16
C GLN A 128 -56.52 -111.93 6.46
N PRO A 129 -57.61 -111.15 6.48
CA PRO A 129 -57.66 -109.83 5.84
C PRO A 129 -56.87 -108.69 6.52
N PHE A 130 -56.37 -108.90 7.75
CA PHE A 130 -55.77 -107.84 8.60
C PHE A 130 -54.29 -107.98 9.04
N PRO A 131 -53.52 -109.06 8.79
CA PRO A 131 -52.11 -109.12 9.19
C PRO A 131 -51.27 -108.07 8.43
N CYS A 132 -50.07 -107.81 8.93
CA CYS A 132 -49.10 -106.84 8.38
C CYS A 132 -49.53 -105.37 8.49
N SER A 133 -50.39 -105.03 9.46
CA SER A 133 -50.80 -103.65 9.83
C SER A 133 -51.32 -102.77 8.68
N GLN A 134 -51.76 -103.36 7.56
CA GLN A 134 -52.03 -102.68 6.27
C GLN A 134 -50.80 -101.93 5.70
N ARG A 135 -49.60 -102.27 6.17
CA ARG A 135 -48.30 -101.66 5.86
C ARG A 135 -47.31 -102.66 5.24
N GLY A 136 -47.80 -103.82 4.80
CA GLY A 136 -47.04 -104.85 4.09
C GLY A 136 -47.96 -105.92 3.51
N GLU A 137 -47.38 -106.89 2.80
CA GLU A 137 -48.07 -108.03 2.21
C GLU A 137 -47.92 -109.31 3.06
N CYS A 138 -49.00 -110.09 3.22
CA CYS A 138 -48.98 -111.37 3.96
C CYS A 138 -48.56 -112.53 3.05
N VAL A 139 -47.52 -113.26 3.46
CA VAL A 139 -46.95 -114.39 2.72
C VAL A 139 -47.08 -115.67 3.55
N GLU A 140 -47.82 -116.64 3.02
CA GLU A 140 -48.01 -117.97 3.63
C GLU A 140 -46.70 -118.77 3.64
N THR A 141 -46.45 -119.52 4.72
CA THR A 141 -45.29 -120.41 4.88
C THR A 141 -45.72 -121.73 5.54
N ILE A 142 -44.85 -122.75 5.53
CA ILE A 142 -45.16 -124.04 6.16
C ILE A 142 -45.28 -123.83 7.67
N GLY A 143 -46.52 -123.87 8.19
CA GLY A 143 -46.83 -123.74 9.60
C GLY A 143 -47.01 -122.31 10.15
N SER A 144 -46.87 -121.26 9.33
CA SER A 144 -47.00 -119.85 9.76
C SER A 144 -47.26 -118.91 8.57
N TYR A 145 -47.41 -117.62 8.80
CA TYR A 145 -47.20 -116.58 7.78
C TYR A 145 -46.03 -115.66 8.16
N ARG A 146 -45.61 -114.81 7.22
CA ARG A 146 -44.69 -113.67 7.44
C ARG A 146 -45.21 -112.41 6.73
N CYS A 147 -44.75 -111.25 7.15
CA CYS A 147 -45.07 -109.97 6.53
C CYS A 147 -43.89 -109.42 5.72
N GLU A 148 -44.18 -108.91 4.52
CA GLU A 148 -43.22 -108.19 3.67
C GLU A 148 -43.60 -106.70 3.65
N CYS A 149 -42.89 -105.89 4.45
CA CYS A 149 -43.27 -104.51 4.75
C CYS A 149 -42.99 -103.53 3.59
N TYR A 150 -43.89 -102.56 3.43
CA TYR A 150 -43.70 -101.44 2.52
C TYR A 150 -42.57 -100.51 3.01
N PRO A 151 -41.90 -99.77 2.10
CA PRO A 151 -40.78 -98.90 2.46
C PRO A 151 -41.12 -97.91 3.58
N GLY A 152 -40.30 -97.90 4.63
CA GLY A 152 -40.46 -97.04 5.80
C GLY A 152 -41.17 -97.70 6.99
N PHE A 153 -41.60 -98.96 6.86
CA PHE A 153 -42.17 -99.76 7.94
C PHE A 153 -41.36 -101.04 8.18
N HIS A 154 -41.36 -101.52 9.42
CA HIS A 154 -40.65 -102.72 9.88
C HIS A 154 -41.35 -103.32 11.11
N GLY A 155 -40.77 -104.38 11.67
CA GLY A 155 -41.40 -105.21 12.69
C GLY A 155 -42.09 -106.45 12.09
N PRO A 156 -42.44 -107.46 12.91
CA PRO A 156 -43.04 -108.72 12.46
C PRO A 156 -44.40 -108.53 11.78
N GLU A 157 -45.15 -107.48 12.13
CA GLU A 157 -46.46 -107.11 11.59
C GLU A 157 -46.42 -105.75 10.85
N CYS A 158 -45.23 -105.24 10.49
CA CYS A 158 -45.05 -103.91 9.90
C CYS A 158 -45.61 -102.76 10.75
N GLU A 159 -45.63 -102.95 12.08
CA GLU A 159 -46.18 -102.02 13.06
C GLU A 159 -45.27 -100.79 13.27
N ASP A 160 -43.96 -100.98 13.21
CA ASP A 160 -42.96 -99.97 13.56
C ASP A 160 -42.62 -99.09 12.34
N VAL A 161 -42.66 -97.77 12.53
CA VAL A 161 -42.24 -96.80 11.51
C VAL A 161 -40.77 -96.44 11.67
N VAL A 162 -40.06 -96.33 10.54
CA VAL A 162 -38.70 -95.76 10.50
C VAL A 162 -38.71 -94.35 11.09
N GLN A 163 -37.81 -94.08 12.04
CA GLN A 163 -37.58 -92.75 12.60
C GLN A 163 -36.27 -92.18 12.07
N CYS A 164 -36.29 -90.92 11.63
CA CYS A 164 -35.09 -90.15 11.34
C CYS A 164 -34.63 -89.38 12.59
N THR A 165 -33.38 -88.92 12.58
CA THR A 165 -32.84 -88.07 13.66
C THR A 165 -33.67 -86.81 13.86
N LYS A 166 -33.99 -86.48 15.12
CA LYS A 166 -34.67 -85.24 15.49
C LYS A 166 -33.85 -84.03 15.02
N LEU A 167 -34.50 -83.09 14.34
CA LEU A 167 -33.85 -81.87 13.85
C LEU A 167 -33.97 -80.74 14.89
N GLU A 168 -32.83 -80.19 15.31
CA GLU A 168 -32.74 -79.03 16.21
C GLU A 168 -31.81 -77.95 15.62
N PRO A 169 -32.21 -77.31 14.51
CA PRO A 169 -31.35 -76.40 13.77
C PRO A 169 -31.27 -75.03 14.45
N LYS A 170 -30.10 -74.39 14.40
CA LYS A 170 -29.85 -73.06 15.01
C LYS A 170 -29.94 -71.96 13.96
N GLY A 171 -30.63 -70.86 14.28
CA GLY A 171 -30.67 -69.65 13.43
C GLY A 171 -31.55 -69.75 12.18
N VAL A 172 -32.32 -70.82 12.02
CA VAL A 172 -33.31 -71.01 10.93
C VAL A 172 -34.70 -71.13 11.53
N THR A 173 -35.73 -70.72 10.79
CA THR A 173 -37.12 -71.06 11.13
C THR A 173 -37.47 -72.41 10.53
N MET A 174 -38.13 -73.29 11.29
CA MET A 174 -38.48 -74.65 10.85
C MET A 174 -39.96 -74.92 11.13
N ASN A 175 -40.68 -75.43 10.14
CA ASN A 175 -42.07 -75.88 10.27
C ASN A 175 -42.19 -77.30 9.72
N CYS A 176 -42.71 -78.25 10.52
CA CYS A 176 -42.73 -79.67 10.20
C CYS A 176 -44.14 -80.26 10.19
N SER A 177 -44.35 -81.28 9.34
CA SER A 177 -45.54 -82.12 9.27
C SER A 177 -45.16 -83.58 9.45
N HIS A 178 -45.85 -84.27 10.36
CA HIS A 178 -45.51 -85.60 10.87
C HIS A 178 -46.66 -86.60 10.67
N PRO A 179 -46.82 -87.19 9.47
CA PRO A 179 -48.00 -88.00 9.14
C PRO A 179 -48.08 -89.36 9.86
N TYR A 180 -46.94 -89.91 10.30
CA TYR A 180 -46.87 -91.21 10.98
C TYR A 180 -46.22 -91.14 12.38
N GLY A 181 -46.13 -89.93 12.96
CA GLY A 181 -45.46 -89.65 14.24
C GLY A 181 -44.22 -88.77 14.08
N ASP A 182 -43.74 -88.20 15.19
CA ASP A 182 -42.68 -87.18 15.18
C ASP A 182 -41.39 -87.69 14.54
N PHE A 183 -40.87 -86.94 13.56
CA PHE A 183 -39.67 -87.23 12.77
C PHE A 183 -39.62 -88.64 12.13
N SER A 184 -40.78 -89.30 11.99
CA SER A 184 -40.94 -90.59 11.32
C SER A 184 -40.87 -90.51 9.79
N TYR A 185 -40.80 -91.65 9.11
CA TYR A 185 -40.88 -91.77 7.66
C TYR A 185 -41.96 -90.86 7.06
N ASN A 186 -41.67 -90.25 5.92
CA ASN A 186 -42.55 -89.30 5.24
C ASN A 186 -42.83 -88.00 6.01
N SER A 187 -42.23 -87.78 7.20
CA SER A 187 -42.18 -86.45 7.82
C SER A 187 -41.51 -85.46 6.87
N THR A 188 -42.03 -84.24 6.84
CA THR A 188 -41.49 -83.15 6.01
C THR A 188 -41.27 -81.90 6.85
N CYS A 189 -40.13 -81.24 6.69
CA CYS A 189 -39.79 -80.00 7.39
C CYS A 189 -39.38 -78.94 6.37
N VAL A 190 -39.99 -77.77 6.43
CA VAL A 190 -39.70 -76.60 5.58
C VAL A 190 -38.92 -75.58 6.39
N PHE A 191 -37.86 -75.02 5.78
CA PHE A 191 -36.90 -74.13 6.44
C PHE A 191 -36.91 -72.73 5.84
N GLY A 192 -36.96 -71.71 6.68
CA GLY A 192 -36.83 -70.30 6.32
C GLY A 192 -35.66 -69.60 7.04
N CYS A 193 -35.30 -68.43 6.54
CA CYS A 193 -34.36 -67.52 7.19
C CYS A 193 -35.09 -66.28 7.70
N GLN A 194 -34.47 -65.57 8.63
CA GLN A 194 -34.91 -64.22 9.02
C GLN A 194 -34.54 -63.21 7.93
N GLU A 195 -35.17 -62.04 7.96
CA GLU A 195 -34.91 -60.94 7.03
C GLU A 195 -33.43 -60.54 7.02
N GLY A 196 -32.87 -60.29 5.84
CA GLY A 196 -31.43 -60.02 5.64
C GLY A 196 -30.51 -61.23 5.57
N PHE A 197 -31.04 -62.46 5.70
CA PHE A 197 -30.28 -63.71 5.56
C PHE A 197 -30.85 -64.59 4.44
N GLU A 198 -29.97 -65.11 3.58
CA GLU A 198 -30.31 -66.05 2.51
C GLU A 198 -30.00 -67.50 2.93
N ARG A 199 -30.84 -68.42 2.46
CA ARG A 199 -30.76 -69.86 2.76
C ARG A 199 -29.77 -70.58 1.83
N ARG A 200 -28.66 -71.05 2.38
CA ARG A 200 -27.74 -72.03 1.76
C ARG A 200 -28.25 -73.46 2.01
N GLY A 201 -28.57 -74.18 0.95
CA GLY A 201 -29.04 -75.58 1.00
C GLY A 201 -30.51 -75.73 0.60
N VAL A 202 -31.05 -76.94 0.74
CA VAL A 202 -32.43 -77.24 0.31
C VAL A 202 -33.47 -76.66 1.27
N GLY A 203 -34.57 -76.14 0.73
CA GLY A 203 -35.63 -75.51 1.53
C GLY A 203 -36.59 -76.46 2.25
N MET A 204 -36.52 -77.76 1.93
CA MET A 204 -37.43 -78.78 2.46
C MET A 204 -36.69 -80.10 2.63
N LEU A 205 -36.79 -80.70 3.82
CA LEU A 205 -36.27 -82.04 4.11
C LEU A 205 -37.41 -83.03 4.28
N ARG A 206 -37.19 -84.27 3.83
CA ARG A 206 -38.12 -85.40 3.99
C ARG A 206 -37.41 -86.60 4.61
N CYS A 207 -38.04 -87.25 5.58
CA CYS A 207 -37.51 -88.48 6.18
C CYS A 207 -37.73 -89.68 5.23
N LEU A 208 -36.65 -90.35 4.86
CA LEU A 208 -36.62 -91.45 3.88
C LEU A 208 -36.72 -92.82 4.56
N PRO A 209 -37.04 -93.91 3.83
CA PRO A 209 -37.04 -95.28 4.37
C PRO A 209 -35.69 -95.73 4.93
N SER A 210 -34.59 -95.07 4.54
CA SER A 210 -33.21 -95.34 4.95
C SER A 210 -32.84 -94.78 6.34
N GLN A 211 -33.81 -94.32 7.15
CA GLN A 211 -33.58 -93.64 8.44
C GLN A 211 -32.79 -92.32 8.33
N GLN A 212 -32.69 -91.76 7.12
CA GLN A 212 -31.96 -90.53 6.83
C GLN A 212 -32.89 -89.45 6.26
N TRP A 213 -32.54 -88.18 6.49
CA TRP A 213 -33.15 -87.05 5.80
C TRP A 213 -32.67 -86.96 4.36
N SER A 214 -33.49 -86.37 3.49
CA SER A 214 -33.18 -86.19 2.07
C SER A 214 -31.96 -85.32 1.76
N ALA A 215 -31.47 -84.54 2.74
CA ALA A 215 -30.23 -83.77 2.72
C ALA A 215 -29.92 -83.28 4.16
N ASP A 216 -28.78 -82.60 4.33
CA ASP A 216 -28.44 -81.88 5.56
C ASP A 216 -29.32 -80.64 5.80
N THR A 217 -29.39 -80.19 7.05
CA THR A 217 -30.11 -78.96 7.43
C THR A 217 -29.49 -77.73 6.75
N PRO A 218 -30.28 -76.86 6.09
CA PRO A 218 -29.77 -75.66 5.46
C PRO A 218 -29.27 -74.65 6.51
N THR A 219 -28.37 -73.76 6.09
CA THR A 219 -27.85 -72.65 6.91
C THR A 219 -28.32 -71.31 6.38
N CYS A 220 -28.51 -70.34 7.28
CA CYS A 220 -28.76 -68.95 6.89
C CYS A 220 -27.45 -68.17 6.90
N THR A 221 -27.08 -67.58 5.76
CA THR A 221 -25.92 -66.69 5.62
C THR A 221 -26.41 -65.27 5.35
N ALA A 222 -25.82 -64.26 5.99
CA ALA A 222 -26.19 -62.87 5.75
C ALA A 222 -26.00 -62.49 4.28
N ILE A 223 -26.93 -61.70 3.73
CA ILE A 223 -26.88 -61.25 2.34
C ILE A 223 -25.71 -60.27 2.18
N THR A 224 -24.88 -60.46 1.17
CA THR A 224 -23.70 -59.62 0.89
C THR A 224 -24.05 -58.46 -0.04
N CYS A 225 -23.68 -57.24 0.34
CA CYS A 225 -23.69 -56.08 -0.55
C CYS A 225 -22.41 -56.01 -1.41
N PRO A 226 -22.37 -55.21 -2.48
CA PRO A 226 -21.15 -54.92 -3.22
C PRO A 226 -20.06 -54.36 -2.31
N VAL A 227 -18.81 -54.79 -2.50
CA VAL A 227 -17.66 -54.28 -1.74
C VAL A 227 -17.47 -52.79 -2.02
N LEU A 228 -17.34 -52.00 -0.94
CA LEU A 228 -17.03 -50.57 -1.03
C LEU A 228 -15.52 -50.35 -0.88
N SER A 229 -14.99 -49.37 -1.61
CA SER A 229 -13.62 -48.87 -1.48
C SER A 229 -13.64 -47.42 -0.98
N ALA A 230 -12.52 -46.96 -0.40
CA ALA A 230 -12.34 -45.55 -0.13
C ALA A 230 -12.39 -44.73 -1.44
N PRO A 231 -13.01 -43.54 -1.43
CA PRO A 231 -12.94 -42.62 -2.56
C PRO A 231 -11.53 -42.02 -2.68
N ASP A 232 -11.17 -41.54 -3.87
CA ASP A 232 -9.91 -40.83 -4.08
C ASP A 232 -9.81 -39.62 -3.13
N GLN A 233 -8.65 -39.43 -2.49
CA GLN A 233 -8.43 -38.43 -1.43
C GLN A 233 -9.37 -38.55 -0.22
N GLY A 234 -9.87 -39.76 0.07
CA GLY A 234 -10.66 -40.06 1.26
C GLY A 234 -10.31 -41.37 1.95
N GLU A 235 -11.04 -41.65 3.02
CA GLU A 235 -10.89 -42.82 3.88
C GLU A 235 -12.24 -43.52 4.06
N LEU A 236 -12.19 -44.83 4.32
CA LEU A 236 -13.35 -45.69 4.52
C LEU A 236 -13.16 -46.49 5.81
N ASN A 237 -14.12 -46.39 6.73
CA ASN A 237 -14.14 -47.15 7.97
C ASN A 237 -15.45 -47.94 8.07
N CYS A 238 -15.38 -49.27 8.05
CA CYS A 238 -16.55 -50.15 8.06
C CYS A 238 -16.63 -51.00 9.33
N SER A 239 -17.84 -51.10 9.89
CA SER A 239 -18.19 -52.06 10.94
C SER A 239 -19.02 -53.19 10.33
N HIS A 240 -18.54 -54.43 10.47
CA HIS A 240 -19.15 -55.63 9.88
C HIS A 240 -19.77 -56.52 10.96
N LEU A 241 -21.10 -56.49 11.10
CA LEU A 241 -21.80 -57.22 12.16
C LEU A 241 -22.00 -58.71 11.87
N HIS A 242 -22.19 -59.06 10.59
CA HIS A 242 -22.56 -60.42 10.16
C HIS A 242 -21.64 -60.99 9.06
N GLY A 243 -20.44 -60.41 8.91
CA GLY A 243 -19.47 -60.73 7.88
C GLY A 243 -19.15 -59.54 6.98
N ASP A 244 -18.02 -59.60 6.27
CA ASP A 244 -17.49 -58.50 5.46
C ASP A 244 -18.50 -58.06 4.40
N PHE A 245 -18.86 -56.77 4.44
CA PHE A 245 -19.88 -56.13 3.58
C PHE A 245 -21.24 -56.87 3.54
N ALA A 246 -21.59 -57.63 4.58
CA ALA A 246 -22.88 -58.30 4.71
C ALA A 246 -23.95 -57.43 5.39
N PHE A 247 -25.22 -57.87 5.35
CA PHE A 247 -26.39 -57.22 5.95
C PHE A 247 -26.10 -56.65 7.35
N GLY A 248 -26.48 -55.40 7.57
CA GLY A 248 -26.18 -54.66 8.80
C GLY A 248 -24.73 -54.17 8.93
N SER A 249 -23.91 -54.29 7.87
CA SER A 249 -22.63 -53.57 7.80
C SER A 249 -22.87 -52.08 7.61
N THR A 250 -22.16 -51.25 8.36
CA THR A 250 -22.18 -49.79 8.23
C THR A 250 -20.79 -49.28 7.88
N CYS A 251 -20.68 -48.51 6.80
CA CYS A 251 -19.44 -47.91 6.33
C CYS A 251 -19.52 -46.39 6.39
N ALA A 252 -18.59 -45.78 7.11
CA ALA A 252 -18.44 -44.32 7.22
C ALA A 252 -17.30 -43.83 6.30
N PHE A 253 -17.51 -42.65 5.71
CA PHE A 253 -16.63 -42.01 4.75
C PHE A 253 -16.16 -40.66 5.26
N SER A 254 -14.86 -40.39 5.11
CA SER A 254 -14.24 -39.10 5.41
C SER A 254 -13.31 -38.68 4.26
N CYS A 255 -13.13 -37.38 4.08
CA CYS A 255 -12.18 -36.83 3.10
C CYS A 255 -10.91 -36.34 3.81
N GLN A 256 -9.79 -36.36 3.09
CA GLN A 256 -8.55 -35.76 3.55
C GLN A 256 -8.67 -34.23 3.62
N THR A 257 -7.79 -33.59 4.39
CA THR A 257 -7.80 -32.14 4.59
C THR A 257 -7.74 -31.40 3.24
N GLY A 258 -8.67 -30.45 3.03
CA GLY A 258 -8.78 -29.70 1.78
C GLY A 258 -9.77 -30.28 0.76
N PHE A 259 -10.40 -31.41 1.07
CA PHE A 259 -11.46 -32.01 0.26
C PHE A 259 -12.78 -32.10 1.03
N ALA A 260 -13.90 -31.80 0.37
CA ALA A 260 -15.25 -31.89 0.91
C ALA A 260 -15.94 -33.18 0.46
N LEU A 261 -16.71 -33.80 1.36
CA LEU A 261 -17.46 -35.02 1.08
C LEU A 261 -18.77 -34.67 0.35
N MET A 262 -18.86 -35.06 -0.92
CA MET A 262 -20.04 -34.90 -1.76
C MET A 262 -20.86 -36.19 -1.74
N GLY A 263 -21.90 -36.20 -0.90
CA GLY A 263 -22.78 -37.34 -0.68
C GLY A 263 -23.21 -37.42 0.79
N SER A 264 -23.42 -38.64 1.29
CA SER A 264 -23.70 -38.88 2.71
C SER A 264 -22.48 -39.53 3.39
N GLU A 265 -22.24 -39.16 4.64
CA GLU A 265 -21.13 -39.67 5.47
C GLU A 265 -21.17 -41.16 5.75
N SER A 266 -22.33 -41.82 5.62
CA SER A 266 -22.49 -43.24 5.96
C SER A 266 -23.35 -44.01 4.96
N ARG A 267 -23.06 -45.31 4.85
CA ARG A 267 -23.78 -46.30 4.03
C ARG A 267 -24.07 -47.53 4.88
N GLU A 268 -25.26 -48.08 4.74
CA GLU A 268 -25.69 -49.30 5.44
C GLU A 268 -26.08 -50.39 4.42
N CYS A 269 -25.67 -51.63 4.65
CA CYS A 269 -26.01 -52.77 3.80
C CYS A 269 -27.40 -53.31 4.14
N THR A 270 -28.35 -53.10 3.24
CA THR A 270 -29.77 -53.44 3.45
C THR A 270 -30.07 -54.92 3.21
N ALA A 271 -31.24 -55.38 3.67
CA ALA A 271 -31.71 -56.75 3.48
C ALA A 271 -31.91 -57.16 1.99
N MET A 272 -31.86 -56.21 1.06
CA MET A 272 -31.94 -56.44 -0.38
C MET A 272 -30.58 -56.68 -1.05
N GLY A 273 -29.47 -56.66 -0.29
CA GLY A 273 -28.11 -56.76 -0.84
C GLY A 273 -27.62 -55.49 -1.54
N THR A 274 -28.26 -54.35 -1.28
CA THR A 274 -27.86 -53.03 -1.79
C THR A 274 -27.54 -52.08 -0.64
N TRP A 275 -26.63 -51.13 -0.88
CA TRP A 275 -26.38 -50.02 0.04
C TRP A 275 -27.53 -49.01 0.03
N THR A 276 -27.63 -48.20 1.09
CA THR A 276 -28.62 -47.11 1.22
C THR A 276 -28.47 -45.96 0.21
N GLY A 277 -27.44 -45.97 -0.64
CA GLY A 277 -27.24 -45.02 -1.73
C GLY A 277 -25.88 -45.22 -2.42
N ASP A 278 -25.59 -44.40 -3.44
CA ASP A 278 -24.31 -44.43 -4.17
C ASP A 278 -23.13 -44.00 -3.28
N ALA A 279 -21.92 -44.47 -3.59
CA ALA A 279 -20.72 -44.09 -2.85
C ALA A 279 -20.47 -42.57 -2.95
N PRO A 280 -20.19 -41.86 -1.83
CA PRO A 280 -19.83 -40.45 -1.86
C PRO A 280 -18.44 -40.25 -2.49
N ARG A 281 -18.16 -39.02 -2.94
CA ARG A 281 -16.87 -38.64 -3.54
C ARG A 281 -16.26 -37.44 -2.82
N CYS A 282 -14.94 -37.34 -2.81
CA CYS A 282 -14.23 -36.19 -2.25
C CYS A 282 -13.88 -35.21 -3.37
N GLU A 283 -14.37 -33.97 -3.27
CA GLU A 283 -14.06 -32.89 -4.22
C GLU A 283 -13.18 -31.85 -3.53
N ALA A 284 -12.17 -31.29 -4.23
CA ALA A 284 -11.30 -30.28 -3.66
C ALA A 284 -12.08 -29.00 -3.33
N ILE A 285 -11.85 -28.43 -2.15
CA ILE A 285 -12.55 -27.23 -1.69
C ILE A 285 -12.12 -26.04 -2.57
N THR A 286 -13.10 -25.34 -3.14
CA THR A 286 -12.85 -24.19 -4.02
C THR A 286 -12.78 -22.88 -3.25
N CYS A 287 -11.81 -22.03 -3.60
CA CYS A 287 -11.75 -20.65 -3.15
C CYS A 287 -12.43 -19.71 -4.16
N PRO A 288 -12.78 -18.46 -3.78
CA PRO A 288 -13.28 -17.46 -4.71
C PRO A 288 -12.33 -17.25 -5.89
N VAL A 289 -12.86 -17.17 -7.11
CA VAL A 289 -12.05 -16.92 -8.32
C VAL A 289 -11.30 -15.58 -8.19
N LEU A 290 -9.99 -15.60 -8.47
CA LEU A 290 -9.16 -14.40 -8.48
C LEU A 290 -9.03 -13.86 -9.91
N SER A 291 -8.89 -12.54 -10.01
CA SER A 291 -8.58 -11.82 -11.25
C SER A 291 -7.33 -10.96 -11.04
N ALA A 292 -6.63 -10.62 -12.13
CA ALA A 292 -5.53 -9.68 -12.06
C ALA A 292 -6.00 -8.31 -11.52
N PRO A 293 -5.23 -7.64 -10.64
CA PRO A 293 -5.50 -6.27 -10.27
C PRO A 293 -5.31 -5.34 -11.48
N ASP A 294 -5.94 -4.16 -11.45
CA ASP A 294 -5.72 -3.15 -12.48
C ASP A 294 -4.23 -2.77 -12.54
N GLN A 295 -3.71 -2.58 -13.75
CA GLN A 295 -2.27 -2.40 -14.05
C GLN A 295 -1.36 -3.51 -13.50
N GLY A 296 -1.88 -4.73 -13.32
CA GLY A 296 -1.12 -5.90 -12.89
C GLY A 296 -1.42 -7.17 -13.69
N GLU A 297 -0.68 -8.22 -13.35
CA GLU A 297 -0.74 -9.55 -13.94
C GLU A 297 -0.97 -10.60 -12.85
N LEU A 298 -1.59 -11.72 -13.25
CA LEU A 298 -1.92 -12.84 -12.38
C LEU A 298 -1.43 -14.13 -13.03
N ASN A 299 -0.62 -14.90 -12.30
CA ASN A 299 -0.16 -16.23 -12.71
C ASN A 299 -0.50 -17.25 -11.63
N CYS A 300 -1.34 -18.24 -11.94
CA CYS A 300 -1.82 -19.24 -10.99
C CYS A 300 -1.36 -20.65 -11.37
N SER A 301 -0.89 -21.40 -10.38
CA SER A 301 -0.67 -22.84 -10.47
C SER A 301 -1.79 -23.58 -9.74
N HIS A 302 -2.58 -24.36 -10.47
CA HIS A 302 -3.73 -25.11 -9.95
C HIS A 302 -3.38 -26.59 -9.81
N LEU A 303 -3.34 -27.11 -8.57
CA LEU A 303 -2.91 -28.48 -8.28
C LEU A 303 -4.06 -29.50 -8.31
N HIS A 304 -5.25 -29.09 -7.83
CA HIS A 304 -6.43 -29.94 -7.67
C HIS A 304 -7.68 -29.41 -8.41
N GLY A 305 -7.47 -28.53 -9.39
CA GLY A 305 -8.52 -27.84 -10.16
C GLY A 305 -8.47 -26.32 -10.01
N ASP A 306 -9.15 -25.62 -10.91
CA ASP A 306 -9.12 -24.16 -11.00
C ASP A 306 -9.58 -23.50 -9.69
N PHE A 307 -8.69 -22.70 -9.09
CA PHE A 307 -8.88 -22.02 -7.80
C PHE A 307 -9.28 -22.95 -6.63
N ALA A 308 -8.98 -24.25 -6.73
CA ALA A 308 -9.18 -25.24 -5.66
C ALA A 308 -8.04 -25.24 -4.61
N PHE A 309 -8.25 -25.95 -3.49
CA PHE A 309 -7.27 -26.15 -2.41
C PHE A 309 -5.86 -26.43 -2.95
N GLY A 310 -4.85 -25.76 -2.37
CA GLY A 310 -3.46 -25.84 -2.82
C GLY A 310 -3.16 -25.10 -4.13
N SER A 311 -4.13 -24.36 -4.70
CA SER A 311 -3.84 -23.39 -5.75
C SER A 311 -3.03 -22.24 -5.19
N THR A 312 -1.95 -21.88 -5.87
CA THR A 312 -1.12 -20.71 -5.56
C THR A 312 -1.17 -19.73 -6.71
N CYS A 313 -1.49 -18.47 -6.42
CA CYS A 313 -1.57 -17.39 -7.39
C CYS A 313 -0.54 -16.31 -7.03
N ALA A 314 0.40 -16.04 -7.93
CA ALA A 314 1.40 -14.99 -7.82
C ALA A 314 0.94 -13.74 -8.60
N PHE A 315 1.31 -12.57 -8.09
CA PHE A 315 0.89 -11.27 -8.60
C PHE A 315 2.12 -10.39 -8.89
N SER A 316 2.05 -9.66 -10.01
CA SER A 316 3.06 -8.68 -10.39
C SER A 316 2.41 -7.43 -10.95
N CYS A 317 3.02 -6.27 -10.76
CA CYS A 317 2.53 -5.01 -11.33
C CYS A 317 3.30 -4.66 -12.61
N GLN A 318 2.66 -3.89 -13.49
CA GLN A 318 3.31 -3.31 -14.65
C GLN A 318 4.35 -2.26 -14.24
N THR A 319 5.27 -1.94 -15.15
CA THR A 319 6.37 -0.99 -14.87
C THR A 319 5.81 0.37 -14.44
N GLY A 320 6.32 0.89 -13.31
CA GLY A 320 5.85 2.16 -12.73
C GLY A 320 4.74 2.03 -11.69
N PHE A 321 4.30 0.80 -11.39
CA PHE A 321 3.35 0.49 -10.32
C PHE A 321 4.00 -0.44 -9.28
N ALA A 322 3.76 -0.17 -8.00
CA ALA A 322 4.21 -0.98 -6.88
C ALA A 322 3.09 -1.92 -6.39
N LEU A 323 3.46 -3.15 -6.03
CA LEU A 323 2.54 -4.14 -5.48
C LEU A 323 2.31 -3.89 -3.99
N MET A 324 1.06 -3.58 -3.63
CA MET A 324 0.62 -3.35 -2.26
C MET A 324 -0.27 -4.50 -1.79
N GLY A 325 0.22 -5.32 -0.87
CA GLY A 325 -0.46 -6.54 -0.38
C GLY A 325 0.47 -7.76 -0.44
N SER A 326 -0.09 -8.95 -0.57
CA SER A 326 0.70 -10.19 -0.66
C SER A 326 1.15 -10.48 -2.09
N GLU A 327 2.44 -10.79 -2.29
CA GLU A 327 3.04 -11.17 -3.58
C GLU A 327 2.46 -12.47 -4.17
N SER A 328 2.00 -13.35 -3.29
CA SER A 328 1.30 -14.57 -3.64
C SER A 328 0.19 -14.86 -2.64
N ARG A 329 -0.82 -15.61 -3.09
CA ARG A 329 -1.94 -16.08 -2.25
C ARG A 329 -2.16 -17.57 -2.50
N GLU A 330 -2.48 -18.30 -1.44
CA GLU A 330 -2.71 -19.74 -1.47
C GLU A 330 -4.15 -20.06 -1.04
N CYS A 331 -4.81 -20.98 -1.74
CA CYS A 331 -6.17 -21.42 -1.41
C CYS A 331 -6.14 -22.47 -0.29
N THR A 332 -6.68 -22.10 0.88
CA THR A 332 -6.64 -22.93 2.09
C THR A 332 -7.78 -23.95 2.15
N ALA A 333 -7.64 -24.95 3.02
CA ALA A 333 -8.66 -25.97 3.29
C ALA A 333 -9.99 -25.42 3.86
N MET A 334 -10.07 -24.12 4.16
CA MET A 334 -11.28 -23.43 4.60
C MET A 334 -12.04 -22.74 3.44
N GLY A 335 -11.58 -22.88 2.19
CA GLY A 335 -12.16 -22.19 1.03
C GLY A 335 -11.85 -20.70 0.98
N THR A 336 -10.80 -20.25 1.69
CA THR A 336 -10.36 -18.85 1.73
C THR A 336 -8.91 -18.72 1.28
N TRP A 337 -8.60 -17.58 0.65
CA TRP A 337 -7.24 -17.23 0.27
C TRP A 337 -6.43 -16.69 1.45
N MET A 338 -5.23 -17.23 1.64
CA MET A 338 -4.24 -16.65 2.55
C MET A 338 -3.70 -15.32 2.01
N GLY A 339 -3.28 -14.43 2.91
CA GLY A 339 -2.70 -13.13 2.56
C GLY A 339 -3.75 -12.08 2.18
N ASP A 340 -3.30 -10.82 2.14
CA ASP A 340 -4.12 -9.67 1.79
C ASP A 340 -4.35 -9.59 0.27
N ALA A 341 -5.45 -8.97 -0.14
CA ALA A 341 -5.73 -8.75 -1.56
C ALA A 341 -4.73 -7.74 -2.16
N PRO A 342 -3.90 -8.13 -3.15
CA PRO A 342 -2.94 -7.23 -3.76
C PRO A 342 -3.61 -6.21 -4.67
N ARG A 343 -3.00 -5.02 -4.73
CA ARG A 343 -3.35 -3.93 -5.63
C ARG A 343 -2.09 -3.26 -6.15
N CYS A 344 -2.12 -2.77 -7.39
CA CYS A 344 -1.02 -2.04 -7.99
C CYS A 344 -1.28 -0.53 -7.83
N GLU A 345 -0.42 0.17 -7.10
CA GLU A 345 -0.47 1.61 -6.92
C GLU A 345 0.65 2.28 -7.72
N ALA A 346 0.38 3.38 -8.40
CA ALA A 346 1.39 4.10 -9.17
C ALA A 346 2.49 4.64 -8.24
N ILE A 347 3.75 4.48 -8.63
CA ILE A 347 4.89 4.86 -7.78
C ILE A 347 4.92 6.40 -7.64
N ALA A 348 4.83 6.88 -6.41
CA ALA A 348 4.86 8.31 -6.10
C ALA A 348 6.29 8.87 -6.18
N CYS A 349 6.44 10.04 -6.82
CA CYS A 349 7.64 10.86 -6.70
C CYS A 349 7.46 11.93 -5.60
N PRO A 350 8.55 12.57 -5.12
CA PRO A 350 8.46 13.71 -4.21
C PRO A 350 7.58 14.82 -4.79
N VAL A 351 6.66 15.37 -3.98
CA VAL A 351 5.79 16.48 -4.40
C VAL A 351 6.63 17.68 -4.82
N LEU A 352 6.33 18.27 -5.98
CA LEU A 352 7.00 19.47 -6.47
C LEU A 352 6.15 20.72 -6.18
N SER A 353 6.82 21.82 -5.87
CA SER A 353 6.24 23.16 -5.72
C SER A 353 6.76 24.08 -6.82
N ALA A 354 6.03 25.16 -7.10
CA ALA A 354 6.55 26.24 -7.95
C ALA A 354 7.80 26.85 -7.32
N PRO A 355 8.84 27.20 -8.10
CA PRO A 355 9.99 27.96 -7.61
C PRO A 355 9.56 29.40 -7.28
N ASP A 356 10.33 30.07 -6.41
CA ASP A 356 10.12 31.48 -6.11
C ASP A 356 10.17 32.33 -7.40
N GLN A 357 9.21 33.25 -7.58
CA GLN A 357 9.01 34.02 -8.81
C GLN A 357 8.75 33.17 -10.08
N GLY A 358 8.24 31.95 -9.91
CA GLY A 358 7.81 31.09 -11.02
C GLY A 358 6.44 30.45 -10.82
N GLU A 359 6.05 29.66 -11.81
CA GLU A 359 4.79 28.93 -11.91
C GLU A 359 5.07 27.45 -12.20
N LEU A 360 4.15 26.59 -11.76
CA LEU A 360 4.20 25.14 -11.94
C LEU A 360 2.89 24.67 -12.58
N ASN A 361 2.98 23.94 -13.68
CA ASN A 361 1.83 23.29 -14.32
C ASN A 361 2.12 21.80 -14.49
N CYS A 362 1.34 20.95 -13.82
CA CYS A 362 1.52 19.50 -13.84
C CYS A 362 0.32 18.78 -14.46
N SER A 363 0.60 17.79 -15.32
CA SER A 363 -0.37 16.80 -15.79
C SER A 363 -0.12 15.47 -15.09
N HIS A 364 -1.09 15.02 -14.29
CA HIS A 364 -1.02 13.78 -13.51
C HIS A 364 -1.83 12.66 -14.19
N LEU A 365 -1.15 11.63 -14.70
CA LEU A 365 -1.81 10.55 -15.44
C LEU A 365 -2.35 9.43 -14.52
N HIS A 366 -1.60 9.08 -13.47
CA HIS A 366 -1.91 7.97 -12.57
C HIS A 366 -2.04 8.38 -11.09
N GLY A 367 -2.29 9.67 -10.84
CA GLY A 367 -2.40 10.27 -9.50
C GLY A 367 -1.38 11.40 -9.27
N ASP A 368 -1.65 12.22 -8.27
CA ASP A 368 -0.87 13.42 -7.98
C ASP A 368 0.60 13.09 -7.71
N PHE A 369 1.49 13.67 -8.53
CA PHE A 369 2.95 13.45 -8.50
C PHE A 369 3.38 11.97 -8.61
N ALA A 370 2.52 11.09 -9.13
CA ALA A 370 2.82 9.68 -9.39
C ALA A 370 3.45 9.43 -10.77
N PHE A 371 3.92 8.20 -11.02
CA PHE A 371 4.52 7.76 -12.28
C PHE A 371 3.80 8.28 -13.53
N GLY A 372 4.57 8.78 -14.50
CA GLY A 372 4.05 9.41 -15.72
C GLY A 372 3.51 10.83 -15.52
N SER A 373 3.52 11.37 -14.29
CA SER A 373 3.29 12.80 -14.09
C SER A 373 4.36 13.62 -14.78
N THR A 374 3.95 14.62 -15.55
CA THR A 374 4.85 15.59 -16.19
C THR A 374 4.54 16.98 -15.65
N CYS A 375 5.56 17.69 -15.18
CA CYS A 375 5.47 19.04 -14.64
C CYS A 375 6.34 19.99 -15.45
N ALA A 376 5.74 21.06 -15.96
CA ALA A 376 6.42 22.15 -16.67
C ALA A 376 6.56 23.39 -15.77
N PHE A 377 7.67 24.10 -15.95
CA PHE A 377 8.09 25.23 -15.14
C PHE A 377 8.26 26.48 -16.00
N SER A 378 7.85 27.63 -15.48
CA SER A 378 8.05 28.93 -16.14
C SER A 378 8.29 30.02 -15.11
N CYS A 379 9.16 30.97 -15.41
CA CYS A 379 9.41 32.12 -14.55
C CYS A 379 8.51 33.32 -14.89
N GLN A 380 8.26 34.17 -13.91
CA GLN A 380 7.56 35.43 -14.10
C GLN A 380 8.41 36.41 -14.93
N THR A 381 7.76 37.42 -15.49
CA THR A 381 8.43 38.41 -16.37
C THR A 381 9.59 39.11 -15.63
N GLY A 382 10.77 39.09 -16.22
CA GLY A 382 12.00 39.65 -15.63
C GLY A 382 12.89 38.64 -14.91
N PHE A 383 12.47 37.37 -14.85
CA PHE A 383 13.26 36.25 -14.33
C PHE A 383 13.50 35.21 -15.43
N ALA A 384 14.68 34.62 -15.44
CA ALA A 384 15.07 33.53 -16.35
C ALA A 384 15.02 32.18 -15.61
N LEU A 385 14.55 31.14 -16.30
CA LEU A 385 14.53 29.77 -15.77
C LEU A 385 15.92 29.14 -15.89
N MET A 386 16.45 28.70 -14.76
CA MET A 386 17.68 27.92 -14.66
C MET A 386 17.31 26.49 -14.30
N GLY A 387 17.91 25.49 -14.94
CA GLY A 387 17.58 24.07 -14.76
C GLY A 387 16.68 23.51 -15.87
N SER A 388 15.85 22.51 -15.56
CA SER A 388 15.01 21.83 -16.57
C SER A 388 13.62 22.46 -16.72
N GLU A 389 13.25 22.82 -17.95
CA GLU A 389 11.93 23.38 -18.31
C GLU A 389 10.75 22.44 -18.00
N SER A 390 10.98 21.13 -18.06
CA SER A 390 10.01 20.12 -17.67
C SER A 390 10.70 18.93 -16.97
N ARG A 391 9.94 18.26 -16.10
CA ARG A 391 10.36 17.08 -15.35
C ARG A 391 9.26 16.03 -15.38
N GLU A 392 9.66 14.76 -15.44
CA GLU A 392 8.76 13.60 -15.51
C GLU A 392 9.03 12.65 -14.34
N CYS A 393 7.98 12.12 -13.72
CA CYS A 393 8.07 11.16 -12.62
C CYS A 393 8.32 9.75 -13.18
N THR A 394 9.52 9.21 -12.94
CA THR A 394 9.95 7.91 -13.47
C THR A 394 9.44 6.73 -12.63
N ALA A 395 9.51 5.53 -13.21
CA ALA A 395 9.17 4.27 -12.54
C ALA A 395 10.05 3.93 -11.32
N MET A 396 11.09 4.73 -11.04
CA MET A 396 11.96 4.60 -9.87
C MET A 396 11.55 5.54 -8.71
N GLY A 397 10.46 6.30 -8.85
CA GLY A 397 10.02 7.29 -7.85
C GLY A 397 10.87 8.57 -7.82
N THR A 398 11.61 8.84 -8.90
CA THR A 398 12.45 10.04 -9.05
C THR A 398 12.06 10.86 -10.26
N TRP A 399 12.21 12.19 -10.15
CA TRP A 399 12.01 13.13 -11.24
C TRP A 399 13.21 13.17 -12.18
N THR A 400 12.96 13.24 -13.48
CA THR A 400 13.99 13.54 -14.49
C THR A 400 14.51 14.98 -14.38
N GLY A 401 15.70 15.23 -14.93
CA GLY A 401 16.27 16.57 -15.03
C GLY A 401 16.70 17.21 -13.71
N ASP A 402 17.33 18.38 -13.82
CA ASP A 402 17.80 19.19 -12.70
C ASP A 402 16.65 19.99 -12.08
N SER A 403 16.79 20.36 -10.80
CA SER A 403 15.78 21.17 -10.11
C SER A 403 15.77 22.60 -10.67
N PRO A 404 14.62 23.11 -11.15
CA PRO A 404 14.55 24.44 -11.72
C PRO A 404 14.40 25.54 -10.65
N HIS A 405 14.99 26.70 -10.91
CA HIS A 405 14.82 27.92 -10.13
C HIS A 405 14.83 29.16 -11.04
N CYS A 406 14.29 30.28 -10.55
CA CYS A 406 14.19 31.53 -11.31
C CYS A 406 15.21 32.54 -10.82
N GLU A 407 16.06 33.06 -11.72
CA GLU A 407 17.04 34.11 -11.42
C GLU A 407 16.66 35.43 -12.10
N ALA A 408 16.82 36.55 -11.40
CA ALA A 408 16.48 37.86 -11.95
C ALA A 408 17.43 38.25 -13.10
N ILE A 409 16.87 38.72 -14.21
CA ILE A 409 17.65 39.04 -15.42
C ILE A 409 18.58 40.22 -15.14
N THR A 410 19.86 40.06 -15.45
CA THR A 410 20.91 41.06 -15.22
C THR A 410 20.94 42.11 -16.33
N CYS A 411 21.04 43.39 -15.95
CA CYS A 411 21.39 44.47 -16.85
C CYS A 411 22.91 44.77 -16.79
N PRO A 412 23.48 45.45 -17.80
CA PRO A 412 24.87 45.92 -17.74
C PRO A 412 25.14 46.80 -16.51
N VAL A 413 26.26 46.58 -15.82
CA VAL A 413 26.64 47.37 -14.63
C VAL A 413 26.77 48.85 -15.00
N LEU A 414 26.18 49.73 -14.19
CA LEU A 414 26.28 51.18 -14.36
C LEU A 414 27.36 51.77 -13.44
N SER A 415 28.04 52.80 -13.94
CA SER A 415 29.01 53.61 -13.19
C SER A 415 28.53 55.06 -13.10
N ALA A 416 28.99 55.80 -12.07
CA ALA A 416 28.74 57.23 -11.98
C ALA A 416 29.37 57.96 -13.18
N PRO A 417 28.70 58.99 -13.75
CA PRO A 417 29.29 59.85 -14.77
C PRO A 417 30.42 60.71 -14.15
N ASP A 418 31.33 61.23 -14.97
CA ASP A 418 32.35 62.16 -14.48
C ASP A 418 31.68 63.39 -13.84
N ARG A 419 32.26 63.86 -12.73
CA ARG A 419 31.68 64.88 -11.83
C ARG A 419 30.27 64.58 -11.32
N GLY A 420 29.84 63.32 -11.35
CA GLY A 420 28.56 62.86 -10.81
C GLY A 420 28.69 61.82 -9.70
N GLU A 421 27.53 61.46 -9.17
CA GLU A 421 27.29 60.44 -8.16
C GLU A 421 26.18 59.50 -8.64
N LEU A 422 26.26 58.24 -8.22
CA LEU A 422 25.32 57.18 -8.57
C LEU A 422 24.79 56.55 -7.29
N ASN A 423 23.47 56.49 -7.15
CA ASN A 423 22.80 55.81 -6.04
C ASN A 423 21.77 54.82 -6.60
N CYS A 424 21.98 53.53 -6.36
CA CYS A 424 21.14 52.46 -6.90
C CYS A 424 20.40 51.72 -5.78
N SER A 425 19.11 51.44 -5.99
CA SER A 425 18.35 50.44 -5.25
C SER A 425 18.30 49.14 -6.06
N HIS A 426 18.70 48.03 -5.43
CA HIS A 426 18.74 46.70 -6.04
C HIS A 426 17.70 45.80 -5.34
N LEU A 427 16.59 45.52 -6.03
CA LEU A 427 15.46 44.78 -5.45
C LEU A 427 15.69 43.26 -5.45
N HIS A 428 16.31 42.73 -6.51
CA HIS A 428 16.52 41.30 -6.73
C HIS A 428 18.00 40.92 -6.96
N GLY A 429 18.92 41.76 -6.50
CA GLY A 429 20.38 41.63 -6.68
C GLY A 429 20.98 42.74 -7.55
N ASP A 430 22.30 42.87 -7.50
CA ASP A 430 23.04 43.99 -8.09
C ASP A 430 22.81 44.10 -9.61
N PHE A 431 22.28 45.25 -10.03
CA PHE A 431 21.95 45.60 -11.42
C PHE A 431 20.99 44.61 -12.13
N THR A 432 20.18 43.86 -11.37
CA THR A 432 19.12 42.96 -11.90
C THR A 432 17.79 43.68 -12.15
N PHE A 433 16.84 43.00 -12.81
CA PHE A 433 15.48 43.48 -13.09
C PHE A 433 14.83 44.23 -11.91
N GLY A 434 14.24 45.39 -12.19
CA GLY A 434 13.66 46.28 -11.18
C GLY A 434 14.67 47.12 -10.39
N SER A 435 15.99 46.94 -10.60
CA SER A 435 17.00 47.86 -10.07
C SER A 435 16.77 49.26 -10.61
N THR A 436 16.77 50.27 -9.73
CA THR A 436 16.63 51.68 -10.10
C THR A 436 17.84 52.47 -9.65
N CYS A 437 18.51 53.13 -10.58
CA CYS A 437 19.71 53.93 -10.35
C CYS A 437 19.42 55.41 -10.60
N ALA A 438 19.57 56.24 -9.56
CA ALA A 438 19.45 57.68 -9.63
C ALA A 438 20.82 58.36 -9.79
N PHE A 439 20.86 59.44 -10.55
CA PHE A 439 22.06 60.19 -10.89
C PHE A 439 21.98 61.61 -10.34
N SER A 440 23.07 62.09 -9.74
CA SER A 440 23.23 63.48 -9.28
C SER A 440 24.58 64.02 -9.72
N CYS A 441 24.69 65.34 -9.88
CA CYS A 441 25.95 66.00 -10.19
C CYS A 441 26.53 66.69 -8.96
N GLN A 442 27.87 66.78 -8.92
CA GLN A 442 28.60 67.52 -7.90
C GLN A 442 28.25 69.02 -7.96
N THR A 443 28.36 69.70 -6.83
CA THR A 443 28.08 71.15 -6.70
C THR A 443 28.77 71.96 -7.80
N GLY A 444 27.98 72.74 -8.55
CA GLY A 444 28.46 73.55 -9.68
C GLY A 444 28.34 72.89 -11.06
N PHE A 445 27.85 71.65 -11.13
CA PHE A 445 27.53 70.94 -12.36
C PHE A 445 26.02 70.62 -12.42
N ALA A 446 25.44 70.69 -13.62
CA ALA A 446 24.05 70.34 -13.90
C ALA A 446 23.97 68.99 -14.63
N LEU A 447 22.91 68.21 -14.36
CA LEU A 447 22.68 66.92 -14.99
C LEU A 447 21.98 67.10 -16.35
N THR A 448 22.61 66.62 -17.42
CA THR A 448 22.06 66.57 -18.77
C THR A 448 21.70 65.12 -19.10
N GLY A 449 20.39 64.84 -19.20
CA GLY A 449 19.84 63.50 -19.45
C GLY A 449 18.78 63.07 -18.41
N PRO A 450 18.39 61.78 -18.38
CA PRO A 450 17.41 61.27 -17.41
C PRO A 450 17.99 61.19 -15.99
N GLY A 451 17.25 61.69 -15.00
CA GLY A 451 17.66 61.69 -13.58
C GLY A 451 17.70 60.31 -12.92
N SER A 452 17.07 59.31 -13.51
CA SER A 452 17.15 57.91 -13.09
C SER A 452 16.99 56.95 -14.26
N ARG A 453 17.50 55.73 -14.09
CA ARG A 453 17.37 54.61 -15.04
C ARG A 453 16.94 53.36 -14.29
N GLU A 454 16.15 52.51 -14.94
CA GLU A 454 15.56 51.28 -14.39
C GLU A 454 15.90 50.08 -15.28
N CYS A 455 16.23 48.94 -14.66
CA CYS A 455 16.57 47.70 -15.38
C CYS A 455 15.28 46.95 -15.81
N MET A 456 15.04 46.86 -17.12
CA MET A 456 13.88 46.18 -17.69
C MET A 456 14.05 44.65 -17.76
N ALA A 457 12.93 43.94 -17.90
CA ALA A 457 12.86 42.48 -18.06
C ALA A 457 13.61 41.91 -19.29
N MET A 458 14.04 42.78 -20.22
CA MET A 458 14.85 42.40 -21.39
C MET A 458 16.37 42.49 -21.12
N GLY A 459 16.81 42.80 -19.90
CA GLY A 459 18.23 43.01 -19.57
C GLY A 459 18.78 44.36 -20.03
N THR A 460 17.91 45.36 -20.23
CA THR A 460 18.27 46.69 -20.74
C THR A 460 17.79 47.81 -19.82
N TRP A 461 18.60 48.86 -19.66
CA TRP A 461 18.24 50.06 -18.90
C TRP A 461 17.29 50.99 -19.67
N THR A 462 16.38 51.66 -18.96
CA THR A 462 15.60 52.78 -19.51
C THR A 462 16.50 53.96 -19.88
N GLY A 463 16.15 54.66 -20.97
CA GLY A 463 16.79 55.90 -21.41
C GLY A 463 18.27 55.81 -21.78
N ASP A 464 18.85 56.92 -22.18
CA ASP A 464 20.29 57.06 -22.45
C ASP A 464 21.08 57.36 -21.16
N ALA A 465 22.40 57.23 -21.21
CA ALA A 465 23.26 57.55 -20.06
C ALA A 465 23.36 59.08 -19.86
N PRO A 466 23.06 59.63 -18.67
CA PRO A 466 23.19 61.06 -18.40
C PRO A 466 24.65 61.46 -18.11
N HIS A 467 24.97 62.74 -18.29
CA HIS A 467 26.28 63.32 -17.99
C HIS A 467 26.16 64.65 -17.24
N CYS A 468 27.24 65.08 -16.59
CA CYS A 468 27.29 66.33 -15.82
C CYS A 468 28.05 67.42 -16.59
N GLU A 469 27.45 68.59 -16.75
CA GLU A 469 28.04 69.75 -17.43
C GLU A 469 28.20 70.93 -16.44
N ALA A 470 29.30 71.67 -16.54
CA ALA A 470 29.56 72.78 -15.62
C ALA A 470 28.56 73.93 -15.85
N ILE A 471 28.04 74.51 -14.76
CA ILE A 471 27.07 75.61 -14.84
C ILE A 471 27.76 76.85 -15.41
N THR A 472 27.21 77.41 -16.51
CA THR A 472 27.78 78.56 -17.21
C THR A 472 27.27 79.89 -16.65
N CYS A 473 28.16 80.86 -16.47
CA CYS A 473 27.81 82.25 -16.19
C CYS A 473 27.80 83.09 -17.48
N PRO A 474 27.14 84.26 -17.49
CA PRO A 474 27.20 85.20 -18.62
C PRO A 474 28.64 85.59 -18.96
N VAL A 475 28.99 85.64 -20.25
CA VAL A 475 30.33 86.03 -20.71
C VAL A 475 30.69 87.45 -20.23
N LEU A 476 31.88 87.62 -19.67
CA LEU A 476 32.40 88.92 -19.24
C LEU A 476 33.33 89.52 -20.30
N SER A 477 33.33 90.85 -20.40
CA SER A 477 34.21 91.64 -21.25
C SER A 477 35.00 92.65 -20.42
N ALA A 478 36.16 93.10 -20.92
CA ALA A 478 36.95 94.13 -20.26
C ALA A 478 36.17 95.48 -20.23
N PRO A 479 36.19 96.22 -19.11
CA PRO A 479 35.63 97.57 -19.04
C PRO A 479 36.46 98.55 -19.87
N ASP A 480 35.87 99.69 -20.26
CA ASP A 480 36.61 100.70 -21.03
C ASP A 480 37.85 101.18 -20.26
N ARG A 481 38.99 101.21 -20.96
CA ARG A 481 40.35 101.48 -20.40
C ARG A 481 40.77 100.55 -19.26
N GLY A 482 40.15 99.37 -19.17
CA GLY A 482 40.58 98.27 -18.32
C GLY A 482 41.05 97.06 -19.11
N GLU A 483 41.62 96.11 -18.38
CA GLU A 483 42.05 94.80 -18.83
C GLU A 483 41.30 93.73 -18.02
N LEU A 484 41.04 92.61 -18.67
CA LEU A 484 40.34 91.45 -18.10
C LEU A 484 41.26 90.23 -18.23
N ASN A 485 41.56 89.58 -17.10
CA ASN A 485 42.29 88.33 -17.08
C ASN A 485 41.45 87.27 -16.36
N CYS A 486 41.03 86.23 -17.07
CA CYS A 486 40.18 85.16 -16.54
C CYS A 486 40.93 83.84 -16.48
N SER A 487 40.75 83.12 -15.37
CA SER A 487 41.12 81.72 -15.21
C SER A 487 39.86 80.85 -15.25
N HIS A 488 39.80 79.90 -16.20
CA HIS A 488 38.65 79.04 -16.45
C HIS A 488 38.98 77.60 -16.02
N LEU A 489 38.44 77.17 -14.87
CA LEU A 489 38.75 75.86 -14.28
C LEU A 489 37.93 74.71 -14.89
N HIS A 490 36.69 74.97 -15.30
CA HIS A 490 35.71 73.98 -15.76
C HIS A 490 35.07 74.33 -17.10
N GLY A 491 35.75 75.14 -17.92
CA GLY A 491 35.26 75.66 -19.20
C GLY A 491 35.06 77.17 -19.19
N ASP A 492 34.97 77.76 -20.38
CA ASP A 492 34.90 79.21 -20.58
C ASP A 492 33.69 79.82 -19.84
N PHE A 493 33.97 80.75 -18.92
CA PHE A 493 32.99 81.42 -18.07
C PHE A 493 32.08 80.47 -17.26
N ALA A 494 32.51 79.22 -17.03
CA ALA A 494 31.80 78.23 -16.23
C ALA A 494 32.13 78.34 -14.72
N PHE A 495 31.37 77.61 -13.88
CA PHE A 495 31.53 77.55 -12.43
C PHE A 495 33.00 77.45 -11.98
N GLY A 496 33.37 78.25 -10.98
CA GLY A 496 34.75 78.37 -10.50
C GLY A 496 35.70 79.14 -11.43
N SER A 497 35.18 79.74 -12.51
CA SER A 497 35.93 80.75 -13.27
C SER A 497 36.13 82.01 -12.42
N THR A 498 37.36 82.50 -12.34
CA THR A 498 37.69 83.76 -11.66
C THR A 498 38.26 84.75 -12.66
N CYS A 499 37.66 85.92 -12.75
CA CYS A 499 38.05 87.00 -13.64
C CYS A 499 38.53 88.20 -12.83
N ALA A 500 39.79 88.58 -12.98
CA ALA A 500 40.39 89.76 -12.37
C ALA A 500 40.36 90.95 -13.33
N PHE A 501 40.15 92.14 -12.77
CA PHE A 501 40.04 93.40 -13.50
C PHE A 501 41.13 94.37 -13.07
N SER A 502 41.75 95.06 -14.03
CA SER A 502 42.76 96.10 -13.76
C SER A 502 42.57 97.27 -14.70
N CYS A 503 42.81 98.49 -14.23
CA CYS A 503 42.73 99.69 -15.06
C CYS A 503 44.10 100.07 -15.64
N GLN A 504 44.07 100.71 -16.82
CA GLN A 504 45.26 101.31 -17.42
C GLN A 504 45.85 102.42 -16.54
N THR A 505 47.15 102.68 -16.67
CA THR A 505 47.87 103.63 -15.82
C THR A 505 47.22 105.02 -15.80
N GLY A 506 46.91 105.51 -14.60
CA GLY A 506 46.24 106.79 -14.39
C GLY A 506 44.71 106.71 -14.24
N PHE A 507 44.15 105.51 -14.24
CA PHE A 507 42.75 105.23 -13.90
C PHE A 507 42.68 104.32 -12.67
N ALA A 508 41.74 104.59 -11.77
CA ALA A 508 41.41 103.78 -10.61
C ALA A 508 40.23 102.86 -10.93
N LEU A 509 40.28 101.63 -10.39
CA LEU A 509 39.19 100.66 -10.53
C LEU A 509 38.13 100.93 -9.47
N MET A 510 36.90 101.15 -9.92
CA MET A 510 35.70 101.30 -9.10
C MET A 510 34.89 100.00 -9.20
N GLY A 511 34.36 99.49 -8.09
CA GLY A 511 33.67 98.20 -8.04
C GLY A 511 34.58 97.03 -7.63
N SER A 512 34.19 95.80 -7.96
CA SER A 512 34.90 94.58 -7.51
C SER A 512 36.14 94.26 -8.35
N GLY A 513 37.31 94.18 -7.70
CA GLY A 513 38.60 93.88 -8.36
C GLY A 513 38.72 92.48 -8.98
N SER A 514 37.91 91.54 -8.51
CA SER A 514 37.74 90.22 -9.10
C SER A 514 36.28 89.77 -8.97
N ARG A 515 35.85 88.94 -9.90
CA ARG A 515 34.52 88.31 -9.92
C ARG A 515 34.67 86.82 -10.17
N GLU A 516 33.84 86.01 -9.52
CA GLU A 516 33.86 84.56 -9.57
C GLU A 516 32.50 84.01 -10.03
N CYS A 517 32.51 83.00 -10.90
CA CYS A 517 31.28 82.35 -11.37
C CYS A 517 30.77 81.34 -10.34
N THR A 518 29.60 81.65 -9.76
CA THR A 518 28.99 80.89 -8.65
C THR A 518 28.11 79.73 -9.13
N VAL A 519 27.74 78.85 -8.19
CA VAL A 519 26.83 77.71 -8.42
C VAL A 519 25.44 78.10 -8.96
N THR A 520 25.04 79.36 -8.84
CA THR A 520 23.77 79.88 -9.37
C THR A 520 23.87 80.40 -10.81
N GLY A 521 25.01 80.22 -11.50
CA GLY A 521 25.23 80.76 -12.85
C GLY A 521 25.37 82.29 -12.88
N THR A 522 25.74 82.89 -11.75
CA THR A 522 25.91 84.35 -11.60
C THR A 522 27.30 84.71 -11.10
N TRP A 523 27.78 85.90 -11.48
CA TRP A 523 29.07 86.42 -11.02
C TRP A 523 28.95 87.09 -9.65
N THR A 524 29.93 86.86 -8.78
CA THR A 524 30.08 87.62 -7.53
C THR A 524 30.41 89.09 -7.80
N GLY A 525 30.06 89.96 -6.84
CA GLY A 525 30.41 91.38 -6.86
C GLY A 525 29.73 92.22 -7.94
N ASP A 526 29.89 93.53 -7.83
CA ASP A 526 29.38 94.50 -8.80
C ASP A 526 30.31 94.59 -10.03
N ALA A 527 29.75 94.96 -11.18
CA ALA A 527 30.52 95.14 -12.40
C ALA A 527 31.46 96.35 -12.26
N PRO A 528 32.80 96.18 -12.43
CA PRO A 528 33.73 97.27 -12.21
C PRO A 528 33.92 98.17 -13.44
N HIS A 529 34.31 99.42 -13.20
CA HIS A 529 34.64 100.40 -14.23
C HIS A 529 35.88 101.23 -13.85
N CYS A 530 36.51 101.86 -14.84
CA CYS A 530 37.75 102.62 -14.65
C CYS A 530 37.50 104.14 -14.69
N GLU A 531 37.81 104.85 -13.60
CA GLU A 531 37.69 106.31 -13.50
C GLU A 531 39.07 106.99 -13.46
N ALA A 532 39.21 108.17 -14.06
CA ALA A 532 40.49 108.86 -14.12
C ALA A 532 40.91 109.40 -12.75
N ILE A 533 42.17 109.16 -12.35
CA ILE A 533 42.71 109.62 -11.06
C ILE A 533 42.77 111.16 -11.07
N THR A 534 42.18 111.79 -10.05
CA THR A 534 42.13 113.25 -9.91
C THR A 534 43.35 113.81 -9.17
N CYS A 535 43.80 115.00 -9.57
CA CYS A 535 44.80 115.78 -8.85
C CYS A 535 44.14 116.96 -8.11
N PRO A 536 44.77 117.51 -7.05
CA PRO A 536 44.27 118.70 -6.35
C PRO A 536 44.00 119.86 -7.30
N VAL A 537 42.86 120.53 -7.17
CA VAL A 537 42.49 121.67 -8.04
C VAL A 537 43.55 122.78 -7.97
N LEU A 538 43.97 123.28 -9.13
CA LEU A 538 44.93 124.38 -9.24
C LEU A 538 44.19 125.71 -9.44
N SER A 539 44.70 126.76 -8.80
CA SER A 539 44.28 128.16 -8.97
C SER A 539 45.42 129.01 -9.53
N ALA A 540 45.08 130.16 -10.13
CA ALA A 540 46.08 131.10 -10.63
C ALA A 540 46.87 131.75 -9.47
N PRO A 541 48.19 131.98 -9.62
CA PRO A 541 49.00 132.71 -8.64
C PRO A 541 48.70 134.22 -8.69
N ASP A 542 48.95 134.92 -7.58
CA ASP A 542 48.74 136.37 -7.51
C ASP A 542 49.55 137.12 -8.59
N GLN A 543 48.87 138.01 -9.32
CA GLN A 543 49.39 138.72 -10.50
C GLN A 543 49.82 137.80 -11.67
N GLY A 544 49.23 136.60 -11.77
CA GLY A 544 49.38 135.70 -12.90
C GLY A 544 48.06 135.10 -13.41
N GLU A 545 48.14 134.39 -14.52
CA GLU A 545 47.04 133.71 -15.19
C GLU A 545 47.27 132.19 -15.23
N LEU A 546 46.18 131.43 -15.28
CA LEU A 546 46.17 129.96 -15.35
C LEU A 546 45.35 129.50 -16.55
N ASN A 547 45.93 128.68 -17.41
CA ASN A 547 45.22 128.03 -18.51
C ASN A 547 45.40 126.51 -18.44
N CYS A 548 44.30 125.78 -18.25
CA CYS A 548 44.30 124.32 -18.11
C CYS A 548 43.62 123.63 -19.29
N SER A 549 44.24 122.54 -19.75
CA SER A 549 43.66 121.56 -20.66
C SER A 549 43.35 120.27 -19.90
N HIS A 550 42.12 119.80 -19.99
CA HIS A 550 41.62 118.62 -19.28
C HIS A 550 41.29 117.51 -20.28
N LEU A 551 42.00 116.37 -20.19
CA LEU A 551 41.90 115.28 -21.17
C LEU A 551 40.92 114.18 -20.74
N HIS A 552 40.76 113.97 -19.42
CA HIS A 552 40.01 112.85 -18.84
C HIS A 552 39.10 113.30 -17.68
N GLY A 553 38.68 114.56 -17.68
CA GLY A 553 37.94 115.21 -16.60
C GLY A 553 38.75 116.34 -15.94
N ASP A 554 38.04 117.24 -15.25
CA ASP A 554 38.64 118.44 -14.65
C ASP A 554 39.70 118.07 -13.62
N PHE A 555 40.90 118.63 -13.79
CA PHE A 555 42.09 118.35 -12.99
C PHE A 555 42.47 116.85 -12.86
N ALA A 556 41.95 115.99 -13.75
CA ALA A 556 42.24 114.55 -13.78
C ALA A 556 43.52 114.19 -14.54
N PHE A 557 43.96 112.93 -14.44
CA PHE A 557 45.18 112.40 -15.06
C PHE A 557 45.37 112.86 -16.51
N GLY A 558 46.58 113.34 -16.82
CA GLY A 558 46.91 113.90 -18.12
C GLY A 558 46.56 115.38 -18.29
N SER A 559 45.75 115.97 -17.40
CA SER A 559 45.50 117.42 -17.38
C SER A 559 46.81 118.20 -17.32
N THR A 560 46.93 119.24 -18.14
CA THR A 560 48.12 120.09 -18.20
C THR A 560 47.71 121.55 -18.08
N CYS A 561 48.31 122.25 -17.11
CA CYS A 561 48.02 123.63 -16.74
C CYS A 561 49.28 124.48 -16.91
N ALA A 562 49.17 125.57 -17.67
CA ALA A 562 50.24 126.54 -17.91
C ALA A 562 50.00 127.84 -17.12
N PHE A 563 51.08 128.50 -16.73
CA PHE A 563 51.11 129.67 -15.85
C PHE A 563 51.92 130.82 -16.45
N SER A 564 51.39 132.05 -16.41
CA SER A 564 52.05 133.26 -16.91
C SER A 564 51.89 134.43 -15.94
N CYS A 565 52.91 135.29 -15.80
CA CYS A 565 52.84 136.50 -14.96
C CYS A 565 52.46 137.74 -15.79
N GLN A 566 51.80 138.70 -15.12
CA GLN A 566 51.48 140.00 -15.71
C GLN A 566 52.73 140.92 -15.82
N THR A 567 52.64 141.89 -16.74
CA THR A 567 53.77 142.72 -17.17
C THR A 567 54.43 143.48 -16.02
N GLY A 568 55.71 143.17 -15.74
CA GLY A 568 56.49 143.79 -14.66
C GLY A 568 56.97 142.82 -13.57
N PHE A 569 56.46 141.59 -13.58
CA PHE A 569 56.84 140.52 -12.63
C PHE A 569 57.45 139.32 -13.37
N ALA A 570 58.41 138.64 -12.74
CA ALA A 570 59.02 137.43 -13.28
C ALA A 570 58.41 136.16 -12.67
N LEU A 571 58.14 135.14 -13.50
CA LEU A 571 57.65 133.83 -13.06
C LEU A 571 58.80 133.05 -12.39
N MET A 572 58.60 132.72 -11.11
CA MET A 572 59.50 131.90 -10.31
C MET A 572 58.81 130.56 -10.01
N GLY A 573 59.24 129.49 -10.68
CA GLY A 573 58.67 128.14 -10.56
C GLY A 573 58.41 127.51 -11.93
N SER A 574 57.52 126.52 -11.99
CA SER A 574 57.23 125.77 -13.22
C SER A 574 56.26 126.53 -14.14
N GLU A 575 56.65 126.77 -15.39
CA GLU A 575 55.78 127.37 -16.43
C GLU A 575 54.55 126.50 -16.76
N GLY A 576 54.70 125.18 -16.64
CA GLY A 576 53.60 124.23 -16.80
C GLY A 576 53.66 123.11 -15.78
N ARG A 577 52.48 122.66 -15.33
CA ARG A 577 52.31 121.51 -14.43
C ARG A 577 51.33 120.53 -15.07
N LYS A 578 51.65 119.23 -15.00
CA LYS A 578 50.83 118.12 -15.50
C LYS A 578 50.42 117.18 -14.38
N CYS A 579 49.15 116.78 -14.35
CA CYS A 579 48.59 115.81 -13.41
C CYS A 579 49.08 114.40 -13.73
N THR A 580 49.71 113.75 -12.75
CA THR A 580 50.34 112.43 -12.86
C THR A 580 49.42 111.29 -12.45
N ALA A 581 49.81 110.06 -12.80
CA ALA A 581 49.05 108.85 -12.47
C ALA A 581 49.00 108.52 -10.96
N VAL A 582 49.67 109.30 -10.12
CA VAL A 582 49.65 109.17 -8.65
C VAL A 582 48.87 110.32 -7.98
N GLY A 583 48.05 111.06 -8.73
CA GLY A 583 47.21 112.13 -8.18
C GLY A 583 47.96 113.41 -7.78
N THR A 584 49.20 113.60 -8.25
CA THR A 584 50.00 114.80 -7.95
C THR A 584 50.37 115.59 -9.20
N TRP A 585 50.59 116.89 -9.05
CA TRP A 585 51.08 117.77 -10.11
C TRP A 585 52.60 117.76 -10.19
N THR A 586 53.13 117.63 -11.40
CA THR A 586 54.56 117.82 -11.69
C THR A 586 55.03 119.24 -11.39
N GLY A 587 56.31 119.37 -11.01
CA GLY A 587 56.99 120.65 -10.80
C GLY A 587 56.54 121.43 -9.55
N ASP A 588 57.34 122.41 -9.16
CA ASP A 588 57.05 123.32 -8.04
C ASP A 588 55.99 124.36 -8.41
N ALA A 589 55.25 124.86 -7.41
CA ALA A 589 54.19 125.85 -7.58
C ALA A 589 54.78 127.23 -7.96
N PRO A 590 54.30 127.87 -9.06
CA PRO A 590 54.84 129.13 -9.54
C PRO A 590 54.32 130.37 -8.79
N ARG A 591 55.12 131.44 -8.77
CA ARG A 591 54.79 132.76 -8.19
C ARG A 591 55.44 133.92 -8.97
N CYS A 592 54.96 135.15 -8.79
CA CYS A 592 55.38 136.35 -9.55
C CYS A 592 56.01 137.42 -8.61
N GLU A 593 57.24 137.92 -8.88
CA GLU A 593 57.99 138.83 -7.96
C GLU A 593 58.67 140.06 -8.62
N GLY A 594 58.99 141.10 -7.80
CA GLY A 594 59.64 142.39 -8.17
C GLY A 594 60.67 142.92 -7.13
N ARG A 595 61.48 143.94 -7.46
CA ARG A 595 62.78 144.24 -6.78
C ARG A 595 62.75 144.96 -5.40
N ALA A 596 63.04 144.19 -4.34
CA ALA A 596 63.88 144.45 -3.15
C ALA A 596 63.49 145.43 -1.99
N ALA A 597 63.22 144.90 -0.78
CA ALA A 597 64.12 144.92 0.42
C ALA A 597 63.46 144.54 1.81
N ALA A 598 63.84 143.38 2.42
CA ALA A 598 63.70 143.00 3.87
C ALA A 598 62.27 142.93 4.52
N GLN A 599 61.98 142.46 5.77
CA GLN A 599 62.39 141.38 6.74
C GLN A 599 61.23 141.24 7.79
N GLY A 600 61.02 140.23 8.66
CA GLY A 600 61.68 138.96 9.05
C GLY A 600 61.05 138.35 10.37
N ILE A 601 61.73 137.38 11.01
CA ILE A 601 61.62 136.92 12.45
C ILE A 601 60.68 135.72 12.87
N THR A 602 61.33 134.60 13.22
CA THR A 602 61.13 133.50 14.24
C THR A 602 59.77 133.02 14.83
N GLY A 603 59.68 131.71 15.15
CA GLY A 603 58.89 131.15 16.29
C GLY A 603 58.81 129.61 16.39
N LEU A 604 59.02 129.00 17.57
CA LEU A 604 58.95 127.53 17.85
C LEU A 604 57.64 127.10 18.55
N GLY A 605 57.30 125.79 18.53
CA GLY A 605 56.26 125.17 19.38
C GLY A 605 56.27 123.62 19.35
N LEU A 606 55.90 122.95 20.46
CA LEU A 606 56.12 121.50 20.70
C LEU A 606 54.96 120.81 21.47
N THR A 607 54.79 119.50 21.27
CA THR A 607 54.09 118.49 22.14
C THR A 607 52.56 118.66 22.39
N LEU A 608 51.76 117.69 22.88
CA LEU A 608 51.98 116.39 23.59
C LEU A 608 51.11 115.24 23.00
N GLY A 609 51.44 113.97 23.34
CA GLY A 609 50.65 112.77 23.02
C GLY A 609 49.77 112.25 24.17
N SER A 610 48.87 111.32 23.85
CA SER A 610 47.85 110.72 24.73
C SER A 610 48.23 109.33 25.28
N ILE A 611 47.54 108.89 26.34
CA ILE A 611 47.75 107.60 27.02
C ILE A 611 46.81 106.53 26.44
N ALA A 612 47.33 105.35 26.12
CA ALA A 612 46.59 104.20 25.59
C ALA A 612 46.88 102.90 26.36
N CYS A 613 45.89 102.01 26.43
CA CYS A 613 46.03 100.64 26.94
C CYS A 613 46.57 99.67 25.85
N PRO A 614 47.14 98.51 26.23
CA PRO A 614 47.49 97.46 25.28
C PRO A 614 46.29 96.99 24.46
N VAL A 615 46.50 96.77 23.15
CA VAL A 615 45.49 96.21 22.24
C VAL A 615 45.03 94.84 22.71
N LEU A 616 43.71 94.62 22.74
CA LEU A 616 43.10 93.32 23.03
C LEU A 616 42.74 92.61 21.73
N SER A 617 42.96 91.30 21.69
CA SER A 617 42.53 90.39 20.62
C SER A 617 41.41 89.47 21.10
N ALA A 618 40.61 88.94 20.17
CA ALA A 618 39.63 87.92 20.51
C ALA A 618 40.33 86.65 21.08
N PRO A 619 39.73 85.97 22.07
CA PRO A 619 40.22 84.67 22.53
C PRO A 619 40.02 83.60 21.46
N ASP A 620 40.79 82.52 21.52
CA ASP A 620 40.65 81.41 20.57
C ASP A 620 39.21 80.84 20.62
N ARG A 621 38.58 80.75 19.44
CA ARG A 621 37.15 80.42 19.24
C ARG A 621 36.15 81.35 19.96
N GLY A 622 36.51 82.61 20.15
CA GLY A 622 35.60 83.68 20.54
C GLY A 622 35.65 84.90 19.63
N GLU A 623 34.79 85.86 19.92
CA GLU A 623 34.68 87.14 19.23
C GLU A 623 34.88 88.28 20.22
N LEU A 624 35.32 89.43 19.72
CA LEU A 624 35.63 90.63 20.50
C LEU A 624 34.97 91.85 19.85
N ASN A 625 34.24 92.62 20.63
CA ASN A 625 33.63 93.88 20.20
C ASN A 625 34.03 95.00 21.17
N CYS A 626 34.71 96.03 20.68
CA CYS A 626 35.23 97.13 21.49
C CYS A 626 34.61 98.48 21.09
N SER A 627 34.26 99.29 22.08
CA SER A 627 33.90 100.70 21.92
C SER A 627 35.05 101.59 22.38
N HIS A 628 35.44 102.55 21.52
CA HIS A 628 36.58 103.44 21.74
C HIS A 628 36.10 104.90 21.76
N LEU A 629 35.97 105.49 22.94
CA LEU A 629 35.34 106.82 23.10
C LEU A 629 36.30 107.98 22.81
N HIS A 630 37.61 107.77 22.97
CA HIS A 630 38.65 108.81 22.90
C HIS A 630 39.89 108.41 22.08
N GLY A 631 39.73 107.44 21.16
CA GLY A 631 40.80 106.84 20.37
C GLY A 631 41.00 105.36 20.68
N ASP A 632 41.60 104.62 19.73
CA ASP A 632 41.72 103.17 19.79
C ASP A 632 42.46 102.70 21.06
N PHE A 633 41.77 101.88 21.85
CA PHE A 633 42.22 101.37 23.14
C PHE A 633 42.68 102.46 24.14
N ALA A 634 42.25 103.72 23.97
CA ALA A 634 42.49 104.81 24.90
C ALA A 634 41.62 104.69 26.17
N PHE A 635 41.93 105.50 27.20
CA PHE A 635 41.19 105.56 28.46
C PHE A 635 39.66 105.65 28.25
N GLY A 636 38.91 104.79 28.94
CA GLY A 636 37.46 104.66 28.80
C GLY A 636 37.00 103.80 27.62
N SER A 637 37.92 103.09 26.94
CA SER A 637 37.55 102.03 25.99
C SER A 637 36.99 100.80 26.71
N THR A 638 35.90 100.21 26.20
CA THR A 638 35.29 99.02 26.77
C THR A 638 35.17 97.92 25.72
N CYS A 639 35.63 96.71 26.06
CA CYS A 639 35.67 95.56 25.19
C CYS A 639 34.83 94.42 25.77
N ALA A 640 33.86 93.92 25.01
CA ALA A 640 33.00 92.79 25.36
C ALA A 640 33.39 91.53 24.56
N PHE A 641 33.20 90.37 25.17
CA PHE A 641 33.67 89.08 24.65
C PHE A 641 32.52 88.06 24.56
N SER A 642 32.52 87.26 23.51
CA SER A 642 31.59 86.13 23.32
C SER A 642 32.33 84.90 22.79
N CYS A 643 31.71 83.73 22.89
CA CYS A 643 32.25 82.47 22.38
C CYS A 643 31.43 81.92 21.22
N GLN A 644 32.10 81.21 20.31
CA GLN A 644 31.46 80.47 19.23
C GLN A 644 30.60 79.32 19.78
N THR A 645 29.56 78.93 19.03
CA THR A 645 28.60 77.89 19.42
C THR A 645 29.29 76.61 19.88
N GLY A 646 28.93 76.14 21.08
CA GLY A 646 29.53 74.95 21.70
C GLY A 646 30.71 75.21 22.64
N PHE A 647 31.09 76.48 22.83
CA PHE A 647 32.09 76.92 23.80
C PHE A 647 31.46 77.91 24.81
N VAL A 648 31.85 77.82 26.08
CA VAL A 648 31.42 78.71 27.16
C VAL A 648 32.53 79.67 27.56
N LEU A 649 32.17 80.93 27.84
CA LEU A 649 33.10 81.97 28.24
C LEU A 649 33.48 81.82 29.73
N MET A 650 34.77 81.76 30.02
CA MET A 650 35.35 81.68 31.35
C MET A 650 36.26 82.88 31.59
N GLY A 651 35.88 83.79 32.49
CA GLY A 651 36.58 85.05 32.75
C GLY A 651 35.60 86.23 32.75
N SER A 652 36.09 87.45 32.56
CA SER A 652 35.23 88.64 32.52
C SER A 652 34.57 88.83 31.16
N GLU A 653 33.23 88.93 31.13
CA GLU A 653 32.41 89.12 29.92
C GLU A 653 32.69 90.47 29.22
N SER A 654 33.16 91.46 29.98
CA SER A 654 33.68 92.72 29.46
C SER A 654 34.85 93.24 30.29
N ARG A 655 35.68 94.08 29.68
CA ARG A 655 36.87 94.71 30.27
C ARG A 655 36.95 96.17 29.84
N GLU A 656 37.42 97.05 30.72
CA GLU A 656 37.51 98.50 30.50
C GLU A 656 38.94 99.02 30.69
N CYS A 657 39.38 99.95 29.84
CA CYS A 657 40.70 100.58 29.88
C CYS A 657 40.74 101.71 30.90
N THR A 658 41.45 101.48 32.01
CA THR A 658 41.54 102.39 33.16
C THR A 658 42.56 103.52 32.97
N ALA A 659 42.49 104.55 33.82
CA ALA A 659 43.35 105.74 33.76
C ALA A 659 44.86 105.43 33.99
N THR A 660 45.21 104.20 34.38
CA THR A 660 46.59 103.72 34.53
C THR A 660 47.12 102.99 33.28
N GLY A 661 46.35 102.91 32.20
CA GLY A 661 46.75 102.18 30.98
C GLY A 661 46.58 100.66 31.07
N THR A 662 45.71 100.17 31.94
CA THR A 662 45.48 98.73 32.18
C THR A 662 44.00 98.35 32.11
N TRP A 663 43.71 97.10 31.73
CA TRP A 663 42.35 96.57 31.60
C TRP A 663 41.81 95.99 32.90
N THR A 664 40.54 96.24 33.22
CA THR A 664 39.81 95.61 34.33
C THR A 664 39.52 94.12 34.07
N GLY A 665 39.27 93.34 35.12
CA GLY A 665 38.79 91.96 35.02
C GLY A 665 39.84 90.92 34.60
N ASP A 666 39.47 89.64 34.73
CA ASP A 666 40.28 88.49 34.33
C ASP A 666 40.23 88.26 32.82
N ALA A 667 41.30 87.68 32.26
CA ALA A 667 41.38 87.42 30.83
C ALA A 667 40.37 86.32 30.40
N PRO A 668 39.43 86.61 29.48
CA PRO A 668 38.43 85.66 29.04
C PRO A 668 39.01 84.53 28.18
N GLN A 669 38.48 83.31 28.36
CA GLN A 669 38.82 82.11 27.60
C GLN A 669 37.55 81.36 27.20
N CYS A 670 37.45 80.91 25.96
CA CYS A 670 36.38 80.03 25.50
C CYS A 670 36.76 78.56 25.73
N LYS A 671 35.98 77.82 26.51
CA LYS A 671 36.19 76.38 26.77
C LYS A 671 35.07 75.55 26.21
N ALA A 672 35.39 74.40 25.61
CA ALA A 672 34.38 73.51 25.02
C ALA A 672 33.40 73.02 26.09
N ILE A 673 32.10 73.04 25.76
CA ILE A 673 31.04 72.54 26.65
C ILE A 673 31.21 71.02 26.80
N SER A 674 31.14 70.50 28.03
CA SER A 674 31.31 69.07 28.32
C SER A 674 29.97 68.35 28.44
N CYS A 675 29.88 67.14 27.89
CA CYS A 675 28.76 66.23 28.08
C CYS A 675 29.02 65.23 29.24
N PRO A 676 27.97 64.57 29.78
CA PRO A 676 28.12 63.50 30.76
C PRO A 676 29.07 62.40 30.25
N VAL A 677 29.95 61.91 31.13
CA VAL A 677 30.83 60.77 30.85
C VAL A 677 29.99 59.54 30.52
N LEU A 678 30.41 58.76 29.52
CA LEU A 678 29.75 57.52 29.11
C LEU A 678 30.63 56.33 29.45
N ASP A 679 30.03 55.31 30.05
CA ASP A 679 30.65 54.01 30.32
C ASP A 679 30.32 53.00 29.21
N SER A 680 31.14 51.95 29.08
CA SER A 680 30.85 50.82 28.17
C SER A 680 29.62 50.03 28.63
N PRO A 681 28.67 49.69 27.73
CA PRO A 681 27.51 48.88 28.09
C PRO A 681 27.94 47.45 28.45
N SER A 682 27.13 46.76 29.26
CA SER A 682 27.39 45.36 29.61
C SER A 682 27.40 44.48 28.36
N ARG A 683 28.50 43.76 28.13
CA ARG A 683 28.78 42.95 26.91
C ARG A 683 28.84 43.76 25.62
N GLY A 684 29.37 44.97 25.69
CA GLY A 684 29.69 45.79 24.54
C GLY A 684 30.86 46.74 24.78
N GLN A 685 31.42 47.26 23.69
CA GLN A 685 32.59 48.14 23.70
C GLN A 685 32.21 49.56 23.27
N LEU A 686 32.78 50.55 23.96
CA LEU A 686 32.66 51.97 23.67
C LEU A 686 33.95 52.48 23.03
N SER A 687 33.82 53.21 21.93
CA SER A 687 34.92 53.94 21.29
C SER A 687 34.51 55.39 21.04
N CYS A 688 35.32 56.36 21.45
CA CYS A 688 34.97 57.79 21.35
C CYS A 688 36.08 58.62 20.72
N SER A 689 35.68 59.65 19.95
CA SER A 689 36.55 60.74 19.52
C SER A 689 36.52 61.87 20.55
N HIS A 690 37.69 62.44 20.85
CA HIS A 690 37.87 63.46 21.89
C HIS A 690 38.46 64.74 21.27
N VAL A 691 37.63 65.46 20.51
CA VAL A 691 38.08 66.52 19.61
C VAL A 691 38.62 67.75 20.36
N HIS A 692 38.02 68.10 21.50
CA HIS A 692 38.39 69.28 22.31
C HIS A 692 38.62 68.96 23.80
N GLY A 693 38.74 67.68 24.13
CA GLY A 693 38.79 67.17 25.50
C GLY A 693 37.96 65.89 25.65
N ASN A 694 38.01 65.30 26.85
CA ASN A 694 37.26 64.07 27.13
C ASN A 694 35.75 64.39 27.19
N PHE A 695 34.95 63.74 26.35
CA PHE A 695 33.50 63.94 26.19
C PHE A 695 33.03 65.41 25.99
N THR A 696 33.82 66.24 25.31
CA THR A 696 33.47 67.65 25.01
C THR A 696 32.63 67.81 23.74
N TYR A 697 32.11 69.01 23.50
CA TYR A 697 31.38 69.40 22.29
C TYR A 697 32.03 68.84 21.01
N ASN A 698 31.19 68.27 20.15
CA ASN A 698 31.56 67.58 18.91
C ASN A 698 32.35 66.26 19.06
N SER A 699 32.53 65.73 20.28
CA SER A 699 32.90 64.33 20.49
C SER A 699 31.83 63.39 19.95
N THR A 700 32.24 62.34 19.22
CA THR A 700 31.39 61.25 18.73
C THR A 700 31.76 59.94 19.42
N CYS A 701 30.77 59.19 19.89
CA CYS A 701 30.93 57.90 20.55
C CYS A 701 30.14 56.81 19.83
N THR A 702 30.81 55.71 19.51
CA THR A 702 30.26 54.54 18.81
C THR A 702 30.24 53.31 19.73
N PHE A 703 29.24 52.45 19.54
CA PHE A 703 28.98 51.30 20.39
C PHE A 703 28.89 50.02 19.56
N SER A 704 29.61 48.98 19.99
CA SER A 704 29.54 47.62 19.44
C SER A 704 29.15 46.62 20.54
N CYS A 705 28.48 45.53 20.17
CA CYS A 705 28.12 44.44 21.10
C CYS A 705 29.00 43.22 20.85
N GLU A 706 29.18 42.39 21.88
CA GLU A 706 29.84 41.09 21.76
C GLU A 706 29.04 40.11 20.88
N GLU A 707 29.72 39.11 20.33
CA GLU A 707 29.12 38.14 19.41
C GLU A 707 27.91 37.42 20.03
N GLY A 708 26.78 37.42 19.31
CA GLY A 708 25.49 36.89 19.79
C GLY A 708 24.57 37.91 20.48
N PHE A 709 24.96 39.19 20.60
CA PHE A 709 24.13 40.26 21.17
C PHE A 709 23.83 41.36 20.15
N VAL A 710 22.58 41.82 20.08
CA VAL A 710 22.10 42.86 19.17
C VAL A 710 22.03 44.21 19.90
N ARG A 711 22.52 45.26 19.24
CA ARG A 711 22.53 46.65 19.73
C ARG A 711 21.15 47.29 19.59
N MET A 712 20.49 47.51 20.72
CA MET A 712 19.20 48.20 20.82
C MET A 712 19.42 49.67 21.17
N GLY A 713 19.41 50.54 20.15
CA GLY A 713 19.53 51.99 20.31
C GLY A 713 20.35 52.67 19.21
N ALA A 714 20.84 53.88 19.50
CA ALA A 714 21.62 54.66 18.54
C ALA A 714 23.04 54.10 18.37
N GLU A 715 23.47 53.93 17.12
CA GLU A 715 24.84 53.48 16.77
C GLU A 715 25.91 54.52 17.10
N VAL A 716 25.61 55.80 16.89
CA VAL A 716 26.49 56.93 17.17
C VAL A 716 25.75 57.96 18.02
N LEU A 717 26.39 58.39 19.11
CA LEU A 717 26.01 59.54 19.92
C LEU A 717 27.03 60.67 19.67
N TRP A 718 26.57 61.92 19.62
CA TRP A 718 27.48 63.08 19.59
C TRP A 718 27.14 64.11 20.67
N CYS A 719 28.16 64.76 21.22
CA CYS A 719 28.02 65.76 22.27
C CYS A 719 27.57 67.10 21.65
N ALA A 720 26.33 67.50 21.92
CA ALA A 720 25.75 68.72 21.37
C ALA A 720 26.17 69.98 22.14
N ALA A 721 25.99 71.15 21.52
CA ALA A 721 26.29 72.45 22.13
C ALA A 721 25.44 72.76 23.39
N THR A 722 24.43 71.95 23.69
CA THR A 722 23.60 72.00 24.91
C THR A 722 24.24 71.29 26.11
N GLY A 723 25.40 70.63 25.95
CA GLY A 723 26.03 69.84 27.01
C GLY A 723 25.39 68.48 27.25
N ASN A 724 24.50 68.03 26.36
CA ASN A 724 23.90 66.71 26.39
C ASN A 724 24.22 65.91 25.12
N TRP A 725 24.19 64.59 25.23
CA TRP A 725 24.24 63.69 24.08
C TRP A 725 22.94 63.75 23.28
N THR A 726 23.03 63.65 21.95
CA THR A 726 21.86 63.74 21.07
C THR A 726 20.83 62.63 21.22
N ARG A 727 21.22 61.47 21.74
CA ARG A 727 20.36 60.32 22.02
C ARG A 727 20.80 59.63 23.30
N HIS A 728 19.95 58.77 23.88
CA HIS A 728 20.32 57.96 25.03
C HIS A 728 21.28 56.81 24.63
N PRO A 729 22.16 56.34 25.53
CA PRO A 729 23.09 55.24 25.25
C PRO A 729 22.35 53.94 24.87
N PRO A 730 22.84 53.17 23.89
CA PRO A 730 22.24 51.90 23.50
C PRO A 730 22.54 50.80 24.53
N VAL A 731 21.75 49.71 24.49
CA VAL A 731 22.00 48.49 25.27
C VAL A 731 22.21 47.28 24.35
N CYS A 732 23.03 46.32 24.78
CA CYS A 732 23.21 45.05 24.09
C CYS A 732 22.25 44.01 24.68
N ALA A 733 21.37 43.45 23.85
CA ALA A 733 20.38 42.43 24.24
C ALA A 733 20.60 41.15 23.42
N GLY A 734 20.36 39.98 24.02
CA GLY A 734 20.52 38.66 23.40
C GLY A 734 19.19 37.92 23.33
#